data_AF-A0A8X7VTA3-F1
#
_entry.id   AF-A0A8X7VTA3-F1
#
_cell.length_a   1.000
_cell.length_b   1.000
_cell.length_c   1.000
_cell.angle_alpha   90.00
_cell.angle_beta   90.00
_cell.angle_gamma   90.00
#
_symmetry.space_group_name_H-M   'P 1'
#
loop_
_entity.id
_entity.type
_entity.pdbx_description
1 polymer ?
#
loop_
_entity_poly.entity_id
_entity_poly.type
_entity_poly.pdbx_seq_one_letter_code
_entity_poly.pdbx_strand_id
1 'polypeptide(L)'
;MSSMAIAVSLSMSSRRIRRGGGEVDVDRVLVTASPTALKMNQTRREVAGRFLGMKKRFHGTIAVTKAKVDDGEEKKQKMSSSSRNLRVGLICGGPSAERGISLNSVRSVLDHIQRNGISVSCYYIDPDLNAYAISSAQVYSNTPADFDFKLESLAQAFASLSELAEHLVSAVDIVFPVIHGRYGEDGGIQELLESHNIPFVGTGSRECRRAFDKYEASLALKEHGFMSVPNYLVQGTEVDESELAKWFTDNLLDLEVGKVVVKPANSGSSIGVKVAFGVKDSIKKATELILEGIDDKVVIEVFIENAYEFTAIVLDVGSGSDCHPVVLLPSEVELTFHGSGDTKENAIFDYRRKYLPTQQVTYHTPPRFPISVIKSIREEASLLFKKLGLRDFARFDGWYLMPTSNLASSASETLKGSGNIIFTDINLISGMEQTSLFFQQASKVGFSHSNILRTIIHRASSRYPQLSWYNYDESSQLLRGSTTMETSGDVQKVFVLFGGDTSERQVSVISGTNIWMNLQRFGDLKVTPCLLSSSLRNSMGFPDKTESDLDKREVWLLPYSVVLRHTVEEVLAACLEAIDPDRARFTSLLQQQVKEDLMDALKNQSWFAGFDITDEVPVRFSLKDWIKLAKESEATVFLSAHGGIGEDGTMQALLEDEGVPYTGSGVHASRICMDKAMASKALSHLSEFGVHTISNEVKRTEDIIHESIPDIWYELITKFKCLTLCVKPARDGCSTGVARLCSSEDLEVYVHALRDRLPRIPANSFSKTHGMIEMPNPTPELFIFEPFIETDEVIVSSKSSEKLSWKGSRRWVEITVGVIGKHGSLRSLSPSLTVKENGDILSLEEKFQGGTGINLTPPPPTIMSKEALERCKRGIELIAKTLGLEGFSRIDAFVHVETGDVMVIEVNTVPGMTPSTVLIQQALAEQPPMYPPQFFRTLLNLAAQRVK
;
A
#
# COMPACT_ATOMS: atom_id res chain seq x y z
N MET A 1 -10.20 26.61 -19.01
CA MET A 1 -11.05 26.90 -20.18
C MET A 1 -10.63 26.01 -21.34
N SER A 2 -11.63 25.60 -22.11
CA SER A 2 -11.60 24.89 -23.40
C SER A 2 -11.55 23.36 -23.41
N SER A 3 -12.76 22.83 -23.22
CA SER A 3 -13.32 21.58 -23.73
C SER A 3 -13.25 21.47 -25.27
N MET A 4 -13.03 20.26 -25.80
CA MET A 4 -13.42 19.90 -27.17
C MET A 4 -14.41 18.75 -27.16
N ALA A 5 -15.65 19.07 -27.53
CA ALA A 5 -16.73 18.16 -27.87
C ALA A 5 -16.64 17.79 -29.35
N ILE A 6 -16.90 16.52 -29.69
CA ILE A 6 -17.11 16.08 -31.07
C ILE A 6 -18.63 15.94 -31.28
N ALA A 7 -19.16 16.85 -32.11
CA ALA A 7 -20.56 16.88 -32.52
C ALA A 7 -20.76 16.02 -33.79
N VAL A 8 -21.82 15.21 -33.80
CA VAL A 8 -22.34 14.53 -35.00
C VAL A 8 -23.45 15.39 -35.59
N SER A 9 -23.30 15.74 -36.87
CA SER A 9 -24.17 16.60 -37.68
C SER A 9 -25.44 15.87 -38.13
N LEU A 10 -26.59 16.50 -37.89
CA LEU A 10 -27.89 16.21 -38.50
C LEU A 10 -28.17 17.29 -39.57
N SER A 11 -28.39 16.89 -40.82
CA SER A 11 -28.84 17.80 -41.89
C SER A 11 -30.35 17.71 -42.10
N MET A 12 -31.05 18.83 -41.90
CA MET A 12 -32.43 19.06 -42.35
C MET A 12 -32.46 19.64 -43.77
N SER A 13 -33.45 19.23 -44.58
CA SER A 13 -34.30 20.15 -45.36
C SER A 13 -35.51 19.39 -45.91
N SER A 14 -36.73 19.69 -45.42
CA SER A 14 -37.83 20.42 -46.10
C SER A 14 -38.53 19.62 -47.23
N ARG A 15 -39.85 19.57 -47.42
CA ARG A 15 -41.02 20.30 -46.89
C ARG A 15 -42.29 19.58 -47.41
N ARG A 16 -43.34 19.52 -46.56
CA ARG A 16 -44.81 19.55 -46.81
C ARG A 16 -45.43 18.69 -47.94
N ILE A 17 -46.51 17.95 -47.59
CA ILE A 17 -47.93 18.30 -47.84
C ILE A 17 -48.87 17.25 -47.20
N ARG A 18 -49.82 17.77 -46.40
CA ARG A 18 -51.23 17.37 -46.10
C ARG A 18 -51.70 15.92 -46.36
N ARG A 19 -52.41 15.33 -45.38
CA ARG A 19 -53.90 15.33 -45.14
C ARG A 19 -54.39 13.96 -44.65
N GLY A 20 -55.29 13.98 -43.67
CA GLY A 20 -56.38 13.00 -43.55
C GLY A 20 -56.26 11.98 -42.41
N GLY A 21 -57.05 12.17 -41.35
CA GLY A 21 -57.30 11.15 -40.34
C GLY A 21 -58.41 10.17 -40.74
N GLY A 22 -58.64 9.17 -39.87
CA GLY A 22 -59.74 8.21 -39.99
C GLY A 22 -59.48 6.91 -39.21
N GLU A 23 -59.66 6.98 -37.89
CA GLU A 23 -60.70 6.28 -37.12
C GLU A 23 -61.04 4.78 -37.37
N VAL A 24 -61.23 4.06 -36.24
CA VAL A 24 -62.25 3.04 -35.87
C VAL A 24 -61.77 1.63 -35.46
N ASP A 25 -62.02 1.36 -34.17
CA ASP A 25 -62.52 0.16 -33.43
C ASP A 25 -62.41 -1.26 -34.02
N VAL A 26 -61.94 -2.28 -33.29
CA VAL A 26 -62.45 -2.94 -32.05
C VAL A 26 -63.75 -3.74 -32.27
N ASP A 27 -63.69 -5.07 -32.08
CA ASP A 27 -64.60 -5.78 -31.16
C ASP A 27 -64.27 -7.28 -30.93
N ARG A 28 -64.26 -7.65 -29.62
CA ARG A 28 -64.93 -8.81 -28.94
C ARG A 28 -64.70 -10.27 -29.42
N VAL A 29 -64.68 -11.36 -28.61
CA VAL A 29 -64.97 -11.67 -27.19
C VAL A 29 -64.74 -13.20 -26.94
N LEU A 30 -64.39 -13.57 -25.69
CA LEU A 30 -64.51 -14.85 -24.93
C LEU A 30 -64.16 -16.24 -25.56
N VAL A 31 -63.54 -17.13 -24.75
CA VAL A 31 -64.16 -18.30 -24.04
C VAL A 31 -63.07 -19.12 -23.30
N THR A 32 -63.46 -19.68 -22.15
CA THR A 32 -62.76 -20.54 -21.18
C THR A 32 -62.72 -22.03 -21.55
N ALA A 33 -61.72 -22.81 -21.05
CA ALA A 33 -61.85 -24.16 -20.46
C ALA A 33 -60.48 -24.89 -20.25
N SER A 34 -60.39 -25.66 -19.15
CA SER A 34 -59.33 -26.57 -18.66
C SER A 34 -59.73 -28.08 -18.87
N PRO A 35 -59.19 -29.16 -18.23
CA PRO A 35 -57.86 -29.60 -17.70
C PRO A 35 -57.52 -31.10 -18.11
N THR A 36 -56.80 -31.84 -17.25
CA THR A 36 -56.50 -33.32 -17.11
C THR A 36 -55.26 -33.92 -17.80
N ALA A 37 -54.56 -34.97 -17.33
CA ALA A 37 -54.19 -35.59 -16.03
C ALA A 37 -53.45 -36.94 -16.34
N LEU A 38 -52.74 -37.51 -15.34
CA LEU A 38 -52.49 -38.96 -15.06
C LEU A 38 -51.28 -39.74 -15.66
N LYS A 39 -50.37 -40.12 -14.73
CA LYS A 39 -49.97 -41.48 -14.25
C LYS A 39 -49.03 -42.45 -15.03
N MET A 40 -47.98 -42.83 -14.27
CA MET A 40 -47.54 -44.19 -13.83
C MET A 40 -46.88 -45.22 -14.77
N ASN A 41 -45.71 -45.68 -14.28
CA ASN A 41 -45.28 -47.06 -14.02
C ASN A 41 -44.41 -47.88 -15.01
N GLN A 42 -43.20 -48.16 -14.50
CA GLN A 42 -42.56 -49.47 -14.24
C GLN A 42 -41.96 -50.36 -15.36
N THR A 43 -40.79 -50.89 -14.97
CA THR A 43 -40.22 -52.25 -15.17
C THR A 43 -39.22 -52.58 -16.30
N ARG A 44 -37.93 -52.62 -15.91
CA ARG A 44 -36.95 -53.76 -15.90
C ARG A 44 -36.84 -54.74 -17.09
N ARG A 45 -35.61 -54.85 -17.65
CA ARG A 45 -34.63 -56.01 -17.65
C ARG A 45 -33.67 -55.87 -18.85
N GLU A 46 -32.37 -55.68 -18.63
CA GLU A 46 -31.26 -56.67 -18.69
C GLU A 46 -31.19 -57.56 -19.94
N VAL A 47 -30.05 -57.53 -20.66
CA VAL A 47 -29.09 -58.64 -20.82
C VAL A 47 -27.79 -58.16 -21.52
N ALA A 48 -26.70 -58.83 -21.14
CA ALA A 48 -25.26 -58.61 -21.28
C ALA A 48 -24.63 -58.62 -22.69
N GLY A 49 -23.40 -58.07 -22.75
CA GLY A 49 -22.38 -58.36 -23.78
C GLY A 49 -21.03 -57.70 -23.48
N ARG A 50 -20.06 -58.46 -22.98
CA ARG A 50 -18.65 -58.08 -22.74
C ARG A 50 -17.90 -57.84 -24.06
N PHE A 51 -16.93 -56.91 -24.12
CA PHE A 51 -15.51 -57.17 -24.46
C PHE A 51 -14.62 -55.92 -24.27
N LEU A 52 -13.35 -56.20 -23.98
CA LEU A 52 -12.23 -55.38 -23.48
C LEU A 52 -11.86 -54.08 -24.23
N GLY A 53 -11.30 -53.12 -23.49
CA GLY A 53 -10.45 -52.04 -24.02
C GLY A 53 -9.97 -51.05 -22.95
N MET A 54 -8.73 -51.21 -22.47
CA MET A 54 -8.06 -50.44 -21.42
C MET A 54 -8.10 -48.91 -21.64
N LYS A 55 -8.50 -48.14 -20.60
CA LYS A 55 -8.14 -46.73 -20.43
C LYS A 55 -7.41 -46.53 -19.09
N LYS A 56 -6.16 -46.10 -19.16
CA LYS A 56 -5.39 -45.55 -18.03
C LYS A 56 -6.06 -44.25 -17.56
N ARG A 57 -6.44 -44.19 -16.29
CA ARG A 57 -6.79 -42.94 -15.58
C ARG A 57 -5.52 -42.40 -14.93
N PHE A 58 -5.13 -41.18 -15.29
CA PHE A 58 -4.24 -40.36 -14.45
C PHE A 58 -5.06 -39.82 -13.27
N HIS A 59 -4.64 -40.15 -12.05
CA HIS A 59 -5.04 -39.48 -10.81
C HIS A 59 -3.92 -38.52 -10.42
N GLY A 60 -4.26 -37.26 -10.22
CA GLY A 60 -3.44 -36.28 -9.51
C GLY A 60 -4.36 -35.54 -8.56
N THR A 61 -4.47 -36.02 -7.32
CA THR A 61 -5.24 -35.39 -6.25
C THR A 61 -4.24 -34.77 -5.28
N ILE A 62 -4.30 -33.45 -5.13
CA ILE A 62 -3.55 -32.69 -4.13
C ILE A 62 -4.15 -33.00 -2.75
N ALA A 63 -3.29 -33.36 -1.80
CA ALA A 63 -3.67 -33.84 -0.49
C ALA A 63 -4.13 -32.69 0.43
N VAL A 64 -5.42 -32.73 0.78
CA VAL A 64 -5.96 -32.12 1.99
C VAL A 64 -5.83 -33.16 3.10
N THR A 65 -5.04 -32.88 4.13
CA THR A 65 -4.89 -33.75 5.30
C THR A 65 -6.18 -33.83 6.09
N LYS A 66 -7.00 -34.86 5.79
CA LYS A 66 -8.02 -35.39 6.70
C LYS A 66 -7.37 -36.44 7.58
N ALA A 67 -7.28 -36.16 8.89
CA ALA A 67 -6.98 -37.18 9.90
C ALA A 67 -8.07 -38.26 9.86
N LYS A 68 -7.65 -39.53 9.79
CA LYS A 68 -8.53 -40.69 9.73
C LYS A 68 -8.58 -41.34 11.12
N VAL A 69 -9.81 -41.57 11.57
CA VAL A 69 -10.19 -42.34 12.75
C VAL A 69 -9.69 -43.78 12.60
N ASP A 70 -9.01 -44.29 13.64
CA ASP A 70 -8.71 -45.70 13.81
C ASP A 70 -9.38 -46.15 15.12
N ASP A 71 -10.33 -47.08 15.00
CA ASP A 71 -11.05 -47.67 16.13
C ASP A 71 -10.25 -48.88 16.65
N GLY A 72 -9.92 -48.85 17.95
CA GLY A 72 -9.63 -50.04 18.74
C GLY A 72 -8.21 -50.17 19.31
N GLU A 73 -7.99 -49.65 20.51
CA GLU A 73 -7.71 -50.45 21.72
C GLU A 73 -7.39 -49.54 22.93
N GLU A 74 -8.10 -49.75 24.03
CA GLU A 74 -8.01 -49.01 25.27
C GLU A 74 -6.61 -49.09 25.92
N LYS A 75 -5.87 -47.98 25.95
CA LYS A 75 -4.85 -47.74 26.98
C LYS A 75 -4.85 -46.28 27.44
N LYS A 76 -5.31 -46.09 28.69
CA LYS A 76 -5.19 -44.86 29.49
C LYS A 76 -3.77 -44.27 29.40
N GLN A 77 -3.61 -43.15 28.70
CA GLN A 77 -2.42 -42.30 28.81
C GLN A 77 -2.83 -40.82 28.92
N LYS A 78 -2.15 -40.15 29.84
CA LYS A 78 -2.38 -38.80 30.37
C LYS A 78 -2.62 -37.76 29.27
N MET A 79 -3.72 -37.01 29.39
CA MET A 79 -3.94 -35.74 28.69
C MET A 79 -2.80 -34.77 28.99
N SER A 80 -1.93 -34.54 28.01
CA SER A 80 -1.17 -33.28 27.92
C SER A 80 -2.07 -32.24 27.25
N SER A 81 -2.33 -31.12 27.92
CA SER A 81 -3.10 -30.00 27.41
C SER A 81 -2.42 -29.38 26.17
N SER A 82 -2.88 -29.72 24.97
CA SER A 82 -2.54 -28.96 23.78
C SER A 82 -3.36 -27.66 23.79
N SER A 83 -2.70 -26.50 23.89
CA SER A 83 -3.35 -25.18 23.84
C SER A 83 -4.14 -25.03 22.53
N ARG A 84 -5.42 -24.66 22.63
CA ARG A 84 -6.28 -24.43 21.47
C ARG A 84 -5.91 -23.08 20.84
N ASN A 85 -5.60 -23.03 19.55
CA ASN A 85 -5.41 -21.75 18.86
C ASN A 85 -6.77 -21.07 18.59
N LEU A 86 -6.84 -19.74 18.75
CA LEU A 86 -7.96 -18.91 18.33
C LEU A 86 -7.98 -18.84 16.79
N ARG A 87 -9.12 -19.18 16.19
CA ARG A 87 -9.33 -19.08 14.74
C ARG A 87 -9.91 -17.71 14.40
N VAL A 88 -9.13 -16.88 13.72
CA VAL A 88 -9.53 -15.52 13.31
C VAL A 88 -9.80 -15.49 11.82
N GLY A 89 -10.98 -15.04 11.41
CA GLY A 89 -11.32 -14.76 10.02
C GLY A 89 -11.05 -13.31 9.66
N LEU A 90 -10.11 -13.04 8.75
CA LEU A 90 -9.92 -11.69 8.20
C LEU A 90 -10.79 -11.52 6.96
N ILE A 91 -11.63 -10.49 6.93
CA ILE A 91 -12.44 -10.16 5.75
C ILE A 91 -11.97 -8.81 5.20
N CYS A 92 -11.61 -8.76 3.92
CA CYS A 92 -11.16 -7.54 3.25
C CYS A 92 -11.86 -7.35 1.90
N GLY A 93 -11.58 -6.24 1.21
CA GLY A 93 -12.17 -5.89 -0.08
C GLY A 93 -13.22 -4.81 0.07
N GLY A 94 -14.40 -5.05 -0.48
CA GLY A 94 -15.59 -4.19 -0.43
C GLY A 94 -15.88 -3.45 -1.74
N PRO A 95 -17.08 -2.84 -1.85
CA PRO A 95 -17.53 -2.10 -3.04
C PRO A 95 -16.97 -0.69 -3.16
N SER A 96 -16.31 -0.19 -2.11
CA SER A 96 -15.74 1.16 -2.09
C SER A 96 -14.50 1.29 -3.00
N ALA A 97 -14.23 2.51 -3.47
CA ALA A 97 -12.96 2.88 -4.06
C ALA A 97 -11.76 2.72 -3.10
N GLU A 98 -12.02 2.60 -1.79
CA GLU A 98 -11.03 2.36 -0.73
C GLU A 98 -10.53 0.90 -0.65
N ARG A 99 -10.98 0.03 -1.57
CA ARG A 99 -10.61 -1.38 -1.64
C ARG A 99 -9.09 -1.64 -1.61
N GLY A 100 -8.28 -0.76 -2.19
CA GLY A 100 -6.81 -0.84 -2.10
C GLY A 100 -6.30 -0.70 -0.66
N ILE A 101 -6.89 0.19 0.14
CA ILE A 101 -6.57 0.37 1.56
C ILE A 101 -6.97 -0.88 2.35
N SER A 102 -8.11 -1.49 2.04
CA SER A 102 -8.53 -2.78 2.63
C SER A 102 -7.50 -3.88 2.40
N LEU A 103 -6.98 -4.01 1.18
CA LEU A 103 -5.96 -5.01 0.84
C LEU A 103 -4.62 -4.76 1.55
N ASN A 104 -4.17 -3.51 1.62
CA ASN A 104 -2.94 -3.17 2.34
C ASN A 104 -3.07 -3.36 3.86
N SER A 105 -4.23 -2.99 4.42
CA SER A 105 -4.53 -3.16 5.84
C SER A 105 -4.59 -4.64 6.22
N VAL A 106 -5.28 -5.48 5.43
CA VAL A 106 -5.39 -6.91 5.75
C VAL A 106 -4.04 -7.63 5.67
N ARG A 107 -3.15 -7.20 4.77
CA ARG A 107 -1.76 -7.70 4.68
C ARG A 107 -1.02 -7.44 5.98
N SER A 108 -1.05 -6.20 6.45
CA SER A 108 -0.40 -5.80 7.70
C SER A 108 -1.00 -6.51 8.91
N VAL A 109 -2.33 -6.63 9.00
CA VAL A 109 -2.98 -7.36 10.10
C VAL A 109 -2.55 -8.83 10.10
N LEU A 110 -2.64 -9.52 8.95
CA LEU A 110 -2.22 -10.91 8.77
C LEU A 110 -0.77 -11.11 9.24
N ASP A 111 0.11 -10.22 8.80
CA ASP A 111 1.54 -10.23 9.07
C ASP A 111 1.90 -10.20 10.56
N HIS A 112 1.08 -9.50 11.35
CA HIS A 112 1.37 -9.23 12.75
C HIS A 112 0.57 -10.07 13.74
N ILE A 113 -0.55 -10.70 13.33
CA ILE A 113 -1.36 -11.54 14.23
C ILE A 113 -1.12 -13.05 14.05
N GLN A 114 -0.70 -13.51 12.87
CA GLN A 114 -0.66 -14.94 12.50
C GLN A 114 0.52 -15.69 13.17
N ARG A 115 0.51 -15.80 14.51
CA ARG A 115 1.52 -16.46 15.35
C ARG A 115 0.94 -16.82 16.71
N ASN A 116 1.62 -17.73 17.42
CA ASN A 116 1.48 -17.99 18.87
C ASN A 116 0.04 -17.91 19.37
N GLY A 117 -0.71 -19.00 19.23
CA GLY A 117 -2.09 -19.06 19.74
C GLY A 117 -3.16 -18.50 18.80
N ILE A 118 -2.81 -17.93 17.64
CA ILE A 118 -3.77 -17.47 16.61
C ILE A 118 -3.52 -18.17 15.28
N SER A 119 -4.58 -18.72 14.69
CA SER A 119 -4.63 -19.22 13.31
C SER A 119 -5.56 -18.33 12.48
N VAL A 120 -5.12 -17.93 11.28
CA VAL A 120 -5.85 -16.97 10.44
C VAL A 120 -6.35 -17.63 9.15
N SER A 121 -7.60 -17.33 8.80
CA SER A 121 -8.20 -17.60 7.49
C SER A 121 -8.60 -16.27 6.85
N CYS A 122 -8.40 -16.14 5.53
CA CYS A 122 -8.67 -14.90 4.81
C CYS A 122 -9.87 -15.04 3.87
N TYR A 123 -10.68 -13.99 3.79
CA TYR A 123 -11.87 -13.88 2.96
C TYR A 123 -11.90 -12.54 2.24
N TYR A 124 -12.47 -12.54 1.04
CA TYR A 124 -12.58 -11.35 0.19
C TYR A 124 -14.02 -11.11 -0.23
N ILE A 125 -14.40 -9.84 -0.30
CA ILE A 125 -15.67 -9.38 -0.86
C ILE A 125 -15.36 -8.46 -2.02
N ASP A 126 -15.88 -8.79 -3.20
CA ASP A 126 -15.66 -8.04 -4.42
C ASP A 126 -16.61 -6.81 -4.52
N PRO A 127 -16.52 -5.99 -5.59
CA PRO A 127 -17.35 -4.81 -5.73
C PRO A 127 -18.85 -5.09 -5.92
N ASP A 128 -19.18 -6.28 -6.38
CA ASP A 128 -20.56 -6.75 -6.59
C ASP A 128 -21.10 -7.51 -5.36
N LEU A 129 -20.36 -7.48 -4.24
CA LEU A 129 -20.65 -8.17 -2.98
C LEU A 129 -20.64 -9.70 -3.06
N ASN A 130 -19.95 -10.27 -4.06
CA ASN A 130 -19.65 -11.69 -4.06
C ASN A 130 -18.52 -11.99 -3.07
N ALA A 131 -18.64 -13.12 -2.38
CA ALA A 131 -17.72 -13.53 -1.33
C ALA A 131 -16.83 -14.70 -1.75
N TYR A 132 -15.59 -14.70 -1.28
CA TYR A 132 -14.58 -15.69 -1.63
C TYR A 132 -13.71 -16.05 -0.41
N ALA A 133 -13.38 -17.34 -0.26
CA ALA A 133 -12.28 -17.77 0.59
C ALA A 133 -10.98 -17.69 -0.22
N ILE A 134 -9.97 -17.03 0.35
CA ILE A 134 -8.68 -16.77 -0.31
C ILE A 134 -7.51 -17.33 0.52
N SER A 135 -6.42 -17.66 -0.16
CA SER A 135 -5.16 -17.98 0.51
C SER A 135 -4.47 -16.71 1.03
N SER A 136 -3.63 -16.87 2.06
CA SER A 136 -2.77 -15.79 2.57
C SER A 136 -1.83 -15.21 1.50
N ALA A 137 -1.43 -16.02 0.51
CA ALA A 137 -0.58 -15.57 -0.60
C ALA A 137 -1.28 -14.53 -1.50
N GLN A 138 -2.61 -14.65 -1.71
CA GLN A 138 -3.36 -13.72 -2.55
C GLN A 138 -3.41 -12.29 -1.98
N VAL A 139 -3.30 -12.14 -0.66
CA VAL A 139 -3.27 -10.83 0.03
C VAL A 139 -2.03 -9.99 -0.37
N TYR A 140 -1.00 -10.60 -0.96
CA TYR A 140 0.19 -9.93 -1.47
C TYR A 140 0.10 -9.45 -2.93
N SER A 141 -1.10 -9.46 -3.53
CA SER A 141 -1.33 -8.87 -4.85
C SER A 141 -1.03 -7.36 -4.85
N ASN A 142 -0.56 -6.82 -5.98
CA ASN A 142 -0.07 -5.44 -6.05
C ASN A 142 -1.21 -4.41 -6.07
N THR A 143 -2.24 -4.67 -6.86
CA THR A 143 -3.38 -3.76 -7.06
C THR A 143 -4.70 -4.52 -6.90
N PRO A 144 -5.83 -3.82 -6.68
CA PRO A 144 -7.14 -4.48 -6.73
C PRO A 144 -7.40 -5.21 -8.06
N ALA A 145 -6.92 -4.68 -9.18
CA ALA A 145 -7.06 -5.32 -10.48
C ALA A 145 -6.24 -6.62 -10.59
N ASP A 146 -4.99 -6.61 -10.10
CA ASP A 146 -4.14 -7.81 -9.99
C ASP A 146 -4.81 -8.88 -9.11
N PHE A 147 -5.40 -8.44 -7.99
CA PHE A 147 -6.14 -9.31 -7.08
C PHE A 147 -7.36 -9.95 -7.76
N ASP A 148 -8.22 -9.14 -8.39
CA ASP A 148 -9.44 -9.60 -9.07
C ASP A 148 -9.12 -10.58 -10.21
N PHE A 149 -8.02 -10.38 -10.93
CA PHE A 149 -7.55 -11.32 -11.96
C PHE A 149 -7.17 -12.68 -11.37
N LYS A 150 -6.42 -12.69 -10.25
CA LYS A 150 -5.98 -13.92 -9.58
C LYS A 150 -7.13 -14.65 -8.89
N LEU A 151 -8.18 -13.93 -8.50
CA LEU A 151 -9.30 -14.45 -7.70
C LEU A 151 -9.99 -15.68 -8.32
N GLU A 152 -10.30 -15.65 -9.62
CA GLU A 152 -11.04 -16.75 -10.27
C GLU A 152 -10.28 -18.07 -10.34
N SER A 153 -8.95 -18.01 -10.40
CA SER A 153 -8.10 -19.20 -10.55
C SER A 153 -7.71 -19.84 -9.22
N LEU A 154 -7.74 -19.07 -8.13
CA LEU A 154 -7.17 -19.46 -6.83
C LEU A 154 -8.17 -19.46 -5.67
N ALA A 155 -9.30 -18.76 -5.79
CA ALA A 155 -10.25 -18.61 -4.70
C ALA A 155 -11.43 -19.57 -4.81
N GLN A 156 -12.02 -19.87 -3.65
CA GLN A 156 -13.27 -20.60 -3.56
C GLN A 156 -14.42 -19.60 -3.37
N ALA A 157 -15.26 -19.44 -4.39
CA ALA A 157 -16.44 -18.59 -4.33
C ALA A 157 -17.55 -19.20 -3.45
N PHE A 158 -18.26 -18.35 -2.72
CA PHE A 158 -19.53 -18.69 -2.07
C PHE A 158 -20.69 -18.29 -2.98
N ALA A 159 -21.78 -19.06 -2.97
CA ALA A 159 -22.98 -18.77 -3.77
C ALA A 159 -23.77 -17.56 -3.23
N SER A 160 -23.56 -17.18 -1.96
CA SER A 160 -24.16 -16.00 -1.35
C SER A 160 -23.41 -15.54 -0.11
N LEU A 161 -23.67 -14.31 0.35
CA LEU A 161 -23.20 -13.81 1.65
C LEU A 161 -23.73 -14.65 2.84
N SER A 162 -24.92 -15.25 2.70
CA SER A 162 -25.46 -16.17 3.72
C SER A 162 -24.61 -17.44 3.84
N GLU A 163 -24.17 -18.00 2.71
CA GLU A 163 -23.28 -19.18 2.71
C GLU A 163 -21.90 -18.84 3.29
N LEU A 164 -21.36 -17.65 3.00
CA LEU A 164 -20.16 -17.15 3.68
C LEU A 164 -20.37 -17.14 5.20
N ALA A 165 -21.49 -16.58 5.68
CA ALA A 165 -21.77 -16.50 7.11
C ALA A 165 -21.89 -17.89 7.75
N GLU A 166 -22.61 -18.82 7.12
CA GLU A 166 -22.70 -20.22 7.55
C GLU A 166 -21.33 -20.89 7.62
N HIS A 167 -20.47 -20.65 6.63
CA HIS A 167 -19.09 -21.12 6.63
C HIS A 167 -18.31 -20.54 7.82
N LEU A 168 -18.37 -19.22 8.03
CA LEU A 168 -17.67 -18.52 9.11
C LEU A 168 -18.04 -19.07 10.49
N VAL A 169 -19.33 -19.36 10.76
CA VAL A 169 -19.79 -19.97 12.02
C VAL A 169 -19.04 -21.26 12.35
N SER A 170 -18.69 -22.06 11.34
CA SER A 170 -17.96 -23.32 11.54
C SER A 170 -16.44 -23.16 11.50
N ALA A 171 -15.94 -22.23 10.68
CA ALA A 171 -14.54 -22.11 10.32
C ALA A 171 -13.73 -21.27 11.31
N VAL A 172 -14.34 -20.25 11.92
CA VAL A 172 -13.65 -19.26 12.76
C VAL A 172 -14.29 -19.14 14.15
N ASP A 173 -13.53 -18.62 15.10
CA ASP A 173 -14.00 -18.28 16.44
C ASP A 173 -14.37 -16.79 16.54
N ILE A 174 -13.70 -15.92 15.79
CA ILE A 174 -13.98 -14.48 15.68
C ILE A 174 -13.59 -13.95 14.30
N VAL A 175 -14.32 -12.94 13.81
CA VAL A 175 -14.01 -12.21 12.57
C VAL A 175 -13.37 -10.86 12.87
N PHE A 176 -12.34 -10.48 12.12
CA PHE A 176 -11.83 -9.11 12.09
C PHE A 176 -12.15 -8.51 10.71
N PRO A 177 -13.17 -7.65 10.61
CA PRO A 177 -13.46 -6.91 9.39
C PRO A 177 -12.38 -5.87 9.13
N VAL A 178 -11.73 -5.97 7.97
CA VAL A 178 -10.70 -5.04 7.47
C VAL A 178 -11.14 -4.50 6.11
N ILE A 179 -12.36 -3.96 6.08
CA ILE A 179 -13.00 -3.34 4.91
C ILE A 179 -13.12 -1.84 5.19
N HIS A 180 -12.53 -1.00 4.34
CA HIS A 180 -12.61 0.46 4.46
C HIS A 180 -13.75 1.02 3.61
N GLY A 181 -14.40 2.08 4.10
CA GLY A 181 -15.54 2.70 3.44
C GLY A 181 -16.81 1.85 3.45
N ARG A 182 -17.63 1.98 2.40
CA ARG A 182 -18.93 1.30 2.26
C ARG A 182 -18.82 -0.22 2.44
N TYR A 183 -19.84 -0.83 3.05
CA TYR A 183 -19.94 -2.21 3.50
C TYR A 183 -19.04 -2.59 4.69
N GLY A 184 -18.02 -1.79 5.01
CA GLY A 184 -17.12 -2.00 6.15
C GLY A 184 -17.41 -1.05 7.31
N GLU A 185 -17.26 0.25 7.09
CA GLU A 185 -17.45 1.27 8.11
C GLU A 185 -18.91 1.72 8.25
N ASP A 186 -19.75 1.47 7.23
CA ASP A 186 -21.18 1.77 7.27
C ASP A 186 -22.02 0.71 8.01
N GLY A 187 -21.40 -0.36 8.53
CA GLY A 187 -22.09 -1.41 9.27
C GLY A 187 -22.57 -2.61 8.43
N GLY A 188 -22.37 -2.62 7.11
CA GLY A 188 -22.90 -3.67 6.22
C GLY A 188 -22.42 -5.09 6.56
N ILE A 189 -21.11 -5.30 6.68
CA ILE A 189 -20.54 -6.60 7.08
C ILE A 189 -20.90 -6.95 8.54
N GLN A 190 -20.97 -5.96 9.42
CA GLN A 190 -21.31 -6.16 10.82
C GLN A 190 -22.75 -6.68 10.95
N GLU A 191 -23.69 -6.17 10.17
CA GLU A 191 -25.08 -6.65 10.17
C GLU A 191 -25.17 -8.13 9.72
N LEU A 192 -24.38 -8.52 8.72
CA LEU A 192 -24.27 -9.93 8.30
C LEU A 192 -23.74 -10.81 9.45
N LEU A 193 -22.71 -10.36 10.16
CA LEU A 193 -22.10 -11.11 11.27
C LEU A 193 -23.05 -11.18 12.48
N GLU A 194 -23.72 -10.07 12.82
CA GLU A 194 -24.71 -9.97 13.90
C GLU A 194 -25.90 -10.91 13.67
N SER A 195 -26.45 -10.94 12.46
CA SER A 195 -27.61 -11.79 12.11
C SER A 195 -27.33 -13.29 12.24
N HIS A 196 -26.05 -13.70 12.17
CA HIS A 196 -25.61 -15.10 12.32
C HIS A 196 -24.93 -15.38 13.67
N ASN A 197 -24.94 -14.42 14.60
CA ASN A 197 -24.28 -14.49 15.91
C ASN A 197 -22.77 -14.81 15.82
N ILE A 198 -22.10 -14.33 14.78
CA ILE A 198 -20.65 -14.50 14.59
C ILE A 198 -19.93 -13.44 15.42
N PRO A 199 -19.03 -13.80 16.35
CA PRO A 199 -18.21 -12.83 17.08
C PRO A 199 -17.34 -12.02 16.13
N PHE A 200 -17.19 -10.71 16.38
CA PHE A 200 -16.31 -9.88 15.56
C PHE A 200 -15.64 -8.74 16.32
N VAL A 201 -14.52 -8.27 15.77
CA VAL A 201 -13.79 -7.07 16.17
C VAL A 201 -14.44 -5.83 15.58
N GLY A 202 -14.66 -4.80 16.39
CA GLY A 202 -15.17 -3.50 15.98
C GLY A 202 -16.55 -3.17 16.55
N THR A 203 -17.06 -2.02 16.09
CA THR A 203 -18.35 -1.44 16.50
C THR A 203 -19.52 -2.15 15.80
N GLY A 204 -20.70 -2.19 16.44
CA GLY A 204 -21.91 -2.82 15.88
C GLY A 204 -22.53 -2.06 14.71
N SER A 205 -23.35 -2.74 13.91
CA SER A 205 -23.88 -2.20 12.64
C SER A 205 -24.67 -0.89 12.79
N ARG A 206 -25.45 -0.75 13.87
CA ARG A 206 -26.27 0.43 14.15
C ARG A 206 -25.41 1.64 14.47
N GLU A 207 -24.43 1.49 15.34
CA GLU A 207 -23.50 2.55 15.72
C GLU A 207 -22.59 2.92 14.54
N CYS A 208 -22.18 1.93 13.73
CA CYS A 208 -21.42 2.16 12.51
C CYS A 208 -22.15 3.09 11.52
N ARG A 209 -23.42 2.78 11.19
CA ARG A 209 -24.26 3.61 10.32
C ARG A 209 -24.34 5.07 10.77
N ARG A 210 -24.48 5.30 12.08
CA ARG A 210 -24.61 6.65 12.64
C ARG A 210 -23.28 7.41 12.67
N ALA A 211 -22.18 6.73 12.92
CA ALA A 211 -20.87 7.37 13.08
C ALA A 211 -20.17 7.61 11.73
N PHE A 212 -20.41 6.77 10.73
CA PHE A 212 -19.78 6.88 9.42
C PHE A 212 -20.48 7.90 8.49
N ASP A 213 -21.80 8.05 8.59
CA ASP A 213 -22.53 9.13 7.90
C ASP A 213 -22.18 10.46 8.57
N LYS A 214 -21.42 11.31 7.87
CA LYS A 214 -20.88 12.57 8.44
C LYS A 214 -21.97 13.53 8.89
N TYR A 215 -23.14 13.51 8.25
CA TYR A 215 -24.26 14.34 8.65
C TYR A 215 -24.87 13.84 9.97
N GLU A 216 -25.16 12.54 10.05
CA GLU A 216 -25.68 11.90 11.28
C GLU A 216 -24.68 12.01 12.43
N ALA A 217 -23.39 11.84 12.16
CA ALA A 217 -22.32 12.03 13.13
C ALA A 217 -22.30 13.46 13.67
N SER A 218 -22.45 14.48 12.81
CA SER A 218 -22.56 15.87 13.24
C SER A 218 -23.79 16.13 14.11
N LEU A 219 -24.95 15.54 13.78
CA LEU A 219 -26.14 15.64 14.62
C LEU A 219 -25.91 15.01 15.99
N ALA A 220 -25.29 13.83 16.02
CA ALA A 220 -24.95 13.13 17.26
C ALA A 220 -23.95 13.91 18.12
N LEU A 221 -22.96 14.58 17.51
CA LEU A 221 -22.03 15.47 18.21
C LEU A 221 -22.79 16.60 18.93
N LYS A 222 -23.68 17.30 18.20
CA LYS A 222 -24.50 18.40 18.76
C LYS A 222 -25.41 17.92 19.90
N GLU A 223 -26.07 16.77 19.74
CA GLU A 223 -26.94 16.16 20.76
C GLU A 223 -26.18 15.91 22.08
N HIS A 224 -24.90 15.51 21.98
CA HIS A 224 -24.05 15.24 23.12
C HIS A 224 -23.32 16.49 23.66
N GLY A 225 -23.57 17.67 23.08
CA GLY A 225 -23.01 18.95 23.51
C GLY A 225 -21.58 19.22 23.00
N PHE A 226 -21.12 18.49 21.99
CA PHE A 226 -19.86 18.75 21.30
C PHE A 226 -20.07 19.74 20.16
N MET A 227 -19.02 20.51 19.87
CA MET A 227 -19.00 21.37 18.69
C MET A 227 -18.90 20.51 17.43
N SER A 228 -19.65 20.88 16.39
CA SER A 228 -19.48 20.32 15.06
C SER A 228 -19.40 21.46 14.05
N VAL A 229 -18.75 21.21 12.93
CA VAL A 229 -18.72 22.18 11.82
C VAL A 229 -20.16 22.44 11.36
N PRO A 230 -20.60 23.70 11.20
CA PRO A 230 -21.88 23.96 10.60
C PRO A 230 -21.93 23.34 9.21
N ASN A 231 -23.03 22.64 8.93
CA ASN A 231 -23.18 21.89 7.69
C ASN A 231 -24.62 21.94 7.16
N TYR A 232 -24.75 21.67 5.87
CA TYR A 232 -25.99 21.54 5.12
C TYR A 232 -25.98 20.24 4.32
N LEU A 233 -27.06 19.46 4.38
CA LEU A 233 -27.18 18.20 3.66
C LEU A 233 -27.88 18.41 2.32
N VAL A 234 -27.26 17.92 1.26
CA VAL A 234 -27.86 17.77 -0.06
C VAL A 234 -28.15 16.30 -0.29
N GLN A 235 -29.40 15.95 -0.62
CA GLN A 235 -29.80 14.58 -0.93
C GLN A 235 -30.59 14.55 -2.24
N GLY A 236 -30.15 13.73 -3.19
CA GLY A 236 -30.73 13.70 -4.54
C GLY A 236 -30.36 14.92 -5.40
N THR A 237 -31.00 15.06 -6.57
CA THR A 237 -30.65 16.09 -7.57
C THR A 237 -31.38 17.42 -7.40
N GLU A 238 -32.31 17.53 -6.45
CA GLU A 238 -33.05 18.77 -6.18
C GLU A 238 -32.41 19.47 -4.98
N VAL A 239 -31.70 20.57 -5.24
CA VAL A 239 -31.13 21.43 -4.20
C VAL A 239 -31.92 22.73 -4.15
N ASP A 240 -32.46 23.08 -2.98
CA ASP A 240 -33.12 24.37 -2.78
C ASP A 240 -32.06 25.48 -2.66
N GLU A 241 -31.81 26.18 -3.76
CA GLU A 241 -30.87 27.31 -3.82
C GLU A 241 -31.21 28.40 -2.78
N SER A 242 -32.50 28.62 -2.48
CA SER A 242 -32.92 29.63 -1.51
C SER A 242 -32.61 29.21 -0.08
N GLU A 243 -32.80 27.93 0.24
CA GLU A 243 -32.45 27.37 1.55
C GLU A 243 -30.93 27.37 1.77
N LEU A 244 -30.16 26.97 0.76
CA LEU A 244 -28.70 27.00 0.83
C LEU A 244 -28.18 28.44 0.94
N ALA A 245 -28.74 29.40 0.20
CA ALA A 245 -28.38 30.82 0.33
C ALA A 245 -28.68 31.38 1.73
N LYS A 246 -29.79 30.94 2.34
CA LYS A 246 -30.10 31.28 3.74
C LYS A 246 -29.06 30.67 4.68
N TRP A 247 -28.70 29.40 4.51
CA TRP A 247 -27.66 28.75 5.32
C TRP A 247 -26.30 29.46 5.19
N PHE A 248 -25.91 29.91 4.00
CA PHE A 248 -24.70 30.73 3.83
C PHE A 248 -24.78 32.03 4.66
N THR A 249 -25.91 32.72 4.60
CA THR A 249 -26.15 33.97 5.35
C THR A 249 -26.09 33.73 6.86
N ASP A 250 -26.76 32.67 7.35
CA ASP A 250 -26.80 32.30 8.77
C ASP A 250 -25.40 31.94 9.32
N ASN A 251 -24.49 31.48 8.46
CA ASN A 251 -23.09 31.15 8.80
C ASN A 251 -22.09 32.24 8.42
N LEU A 252 -22.55 33.46 8.11
CA LEU A 252 -21.71 34.62 7.77
C LEU A 252 -20.80 34.40 6.55
N LEU A 253 -21.27 33.61 5.57
CA LEU A 253 -20.57 33.35 4.32
C LEU A 253 -21.13 34.22 3.18
N ASP A 254 -20.23 34.71 2.32
CA ASP A 254 -20.62 35.42 1.10
C ASP A 254 -21.31 34.47 0.10
N LEU A 255 -22.41 34.91 -0.52
CA LEU A 255 -23.22 34.07 -1.40
C LEU A 255 -22.52 33.68 -2.71
N GLU A 256 -21.56 34.47 -3.18
CA GLU A 256 -20.88 34.27 -4.47
C GLU A 256 -19.43 33.78 -4.29
N VAL A 257 -18.74 34.14 -3.20
CA VAL A 257 -17.34 33.76 -2.96
C VAL A 257 -17.08 33.08 -1.62
N GLY A 258 -18.10 32.86 -0.79
CA GLY A 258 -17.97 32.20 0.50
C GLY A 258 -17.41 30.79 0.37
N LYS A 259 -16.38 30.47 1.14
CA LYS A 259 -15.61 29.24 0.98
C LYS A 259 -16.21 28.11 1.82
N VAL A 260 -16.48 26.97 1.18
CA VAL A 260 -17.04 25.77 1.82
C VAL A 260 -16.33 24.51 1.34
N VAL A 261 -16.50 23.42 2.09
CA VAL A 261 -16.09 22.06 1.69
C VAL A 261 -17.34 21.29 1.30
N VAL A 262 -17.34 20.68 0.12
CA VAL A 262 -18.39 19.79 -0.39
C VAL A 262 -17.84 18.37 -0.39
N LYS A 263 -18.46 17.46 0.37
CA LYS A 263 -17.95 16.09 0.54
C LYS A 263 -19.08 15.05 0.62
N PRO A 264 -18.84 13.80 0.18
CA PRO A 264 -19.79 12.71 0.38
C PRO A 264 -20.06 12.43 1.86
N ALA A 265 -21.31 12.11 2.21
CA ALA A 265 -21.69 11.78 3.58
C ALA A 265 -21.08 10.44 4.03
N ASN A 266 -21.09 9.43 3.17
CA ASN A 266 -20.79 8.01 3.42
C ASN A 266 -19.56 7.51 2.64
N SER A 267 -18.58 8.37 2.38
CA SER A 267 -17.27 7.95 1.80
C SER A 267 -16.11 8.36 2.69
N GLY A 268 -15.09 7.51 2.83
CA GLY A 268 -13.88 7.78 3.60
C GLY A 268 -12.75 8.37 2.76
N SER A 269 -11.57 8.45 3.38
CA SER A 269 -10.28 8.71 2.71
C SER A 269 -10.19 9.98 1.83
N SER A 270 -11.04 10.97 2.10
CA SER A 270 -11.15 12.23 1.34
C SER A 270 -11.49 12.04 -0.15
N ILE A 271 -12.05 10.89 -0.54
CA ILE A 271 -12.50 10.65 -1.92
C ILE A 271 -13.73 11.51 -2.20
N GLY A 272 -13.71 12.27 -3.29
CA GLY A 272 -14.82 13.17 -3.67
C GLY A 272 -14.91 14.48 -2.87
N VAL A 273 -13.91 14.82 -2.05
CA VAL A 273 -13.90 16.10 -1.32
C VAL A 273 -13.50 17.23 -2.25
N LYS A 274 -14.35 18.25 -2.41
CA LYS A 274 -14.13 19.43 -3.26
C LYS A 274 -14.26 20.71 -2.42
N VAL A 275 -13.35 21.68 -2.58
CA VAL A 275 -13.57 23.05 -2.06
C VAL A 275 -14.50 23.78 -3.03
N ALA A 276 -15.53 24.48 -2.55
CA ALA A 276 -16.43 25.30 -3.37
C ALA A 276 -16.49 26.76 -2.90
N PHE A 277 -16.89 27.65 -3.81
CA PHE A 277 -17.00 29.09 -3.56
C PHE A 277 -18.38 29.62 -3.93
N GLY A 278 -19.14 30.05 -2.93
CA GLY A 278 -20.52 30.53 -3.07
C GLY A 278 -21.55 29.42 -3.28
N VAL A 279 -22.82 29.81 -3.28
CA VAL A 279 -23.99 28.91 -3.35
C VAL A 279 -23.97 28.12 -4.66
N LYS A 280 -23.79 28.79 -5.80
CA LYS A 280 -23.87 28.17 -7.13
C LYS A 280 -22.79 27.10 -7.36
N ASP A 281 -21.54 27.39 -7.00
CA ASP A 281 -20.44 26.42 -7.14
C ASP A 281 -20.64 25.22 -6.20
N SER A 282 -21.20 25.46 -5.01
CA SER A 282 -21.50 24.41 -4.03
C SER A 282 -22.56 23.44 -4.55
N ILE A 283 -23.68 23.95 -5.09
CA ILE A 283 -24.74 23.14 -5.71
C ILE A 283 -24.17 22.34 -6.88
N LYS A 284 -23.38 23.00 -7.74
CA LYS A 284 -22.77 22.36 -8.91
C LYS A 284 -21.89 21.18 -8.48
N LYS A 285 -20.97 21.40 -7.53
CA LYS A 285 -20.05 20.35 -7.04
C LYS A 285 -20.78 19.22 -6.32
N ALA A 286 -21.81 19.54 -5.53
CA ALA A 286 -22.63 18.51 -4.88
C ALA A 286 -23.38 17.65 -5.90
N THR A 287 -24.00 18.29 -6.89
CA THR A 287 -24.71 17.60 -7.99
C THR A 287 -23.76 16.73 -8.81
N GLU A 288 -22.55 17.21 -9.10
CA GLU A 288 -21.51 16.42 -9.79
C GLU A 288 -21.18 15.13 -9.03
N LEU A 289 -20.95 15.20 -7.71
CA LEU A 289 -20.64 14.01 -6.91
C LEU A 289 -21.78 12.98 -6.93
N ILE A 290 -23.03 13.44 -6.89
CA ILE A 290 -24.23 12.59 -6.95
C ILE A 290 -24.36 11.95 -8.34
N LEU A 291 -24.18 12.73 -9.41
CA LEU A 291 -24.26 12.22 -10.79
C LEU A 291 -23.11 11.29 -11.16
N GLU A 292 -21.93 11.49 -10.58
CA GLU A 292 -20.77 10.58 -10.67
C GLU A 292 -21.01 9.26 -9.92
N GLY A 293 -22.08 9.17 -9.12
CA GLY A 293 -22.44 7.99 -8.35
C GLY A 293 -21.53 7.73 -7.15
N ILE A 294 -20.82 8.76 -6.67
CA ILE A 294 -19.93 8.66 -5.50
C ILE A 294 -20.76 8.44 -4.24
N ASP A 295 -21.85 9.20 -4.08
CA ASP A 295 -22.77 9.10 -2.93
C ASP A 295 -24.11 9.76 -3.28
N ASP A 296 -25.20 9.31 -2.67
CA ASP A 296 -26.54 9.89 -2.83
C ASP A 296 -26.81 11.03 -1.83
N LYS A 297 -25.95 11.16 -0.82
CA LYS A 297 -25.91 12.24 0.17
C LYS A 297 -24.59 12.99 0.14
N VAL A 298 -24.66 14.31 0.06
CA VAL A 298 -23.49 15.20 0.06
C VAL A 298 -23.64 16.24 1.17
N VAL A 299 -22.59 16.44 1.95
CA VAL A 299 -22.54 17.44 3.01
C VAL A 299 -21.74 18.65 2.52
N ILE A 300 -22.31 19.84 2.70
CA ILE A 300 -21.64 21.13 2.51
C ILE A 300 -21.29 21.66 3.90
N GLU A 301 -20.01 21.90 4.18
CA GLU A 301 -19.49 22.37 5.47
C GLU A 301 -18.79 23.71 5.33
N VAL A 302 -18.86 24.54 6.38
CA VAL A 302 -18.05 25.75 6.48
C VAL A 302 -16.56 25.37 6.36
N PHE A 303 -15.82 26.06 5.49
CA PHE A 303 -14.37 25.87 5.42
C PHE A 303 -13.72 26.45 6.69
N ILE A 304 -12.99 25.61 7.43
CA ILE A 304 -12.31 26.04 8.66
C ILE A 304 -11.01 26.74 8.28
N GLU A 305 -10.88 28.01 8.67
CA GLU A 305 -9.66 28.78 8.47
C GLU A 305 -8.89 28.94 9.80
N ASN A 306 -7.57 29.04 9.70
CA ASN A 306 -6.66 29.25 10.83
C ASN A 306 -6.85 28.19 11.94
N ALA A 307 -6.78 26.92 11.58
CA ALA A 307 -6.86 25.79 12.50
C ALA A 307 -5.81 24.73 12.17
N TYR A 308 -5.48 23.89 13.15
CA TYR A 308 -4.57 22.77 12.98
C TYR A 308 -5.36 21.46 12.98
N GLU A 309 -5.17 20.65 11.95
CA GLU A 309 -5.79 19.33 11.86
C GLU A 309 -5.07 18.35 12.82
N PHE A 310 -5.83 17.48 13.48
CA PHE A 310 -5.31 16.43 14.32
C PHE A 310 -6.03 15.11 14.12
N THR A 311 -5.32 14.02 14.41
CA THR A 311 -5.85 12.66 14.45
C THR A 311 -5.61 12.07 15.83
N ALA A 312 -6.60 11.39 16.40
CA ALA A 312 -6.51 10.71 17.69
C ALA A 312 -7.04 9.27 17.58
N ILE A 313 -6.20 8.30 17.96
CA ILE A 313 -6.61 6.90 18.08
C ILE A 313 -7.19 6.65 19.47
N VAL A 314 -8.39 6.10 19.50
CA VAL A 314 -9.06 5.66 20.72
C VAL A 314 -9.00 4.14 20.78
N LEU A 315 -8.50 3.59 21.89
CA LEU A 315 -8.43 2.15 22.15
C LEU A 315 -9.32 1.82 23.36
N ASP A 316 -10.28 0.93 23.19
CA ASP A 316 -11.07 0.39 24.30
C ASP A 316 -10.29 -0.72 25.00
N VAL A 317 -9.84 -0.45 26.22
CA VAL A 317 -9.12 -1.39 27.09
C VAL A 317 -10.01 -1.94 28.22
N GLY A 318 -11.33 -1.85 28.05
CA GLY A 318 -12.31 -2.40 28.97
C GLY A 318 -12.36 -3.94 28.97
N SER A 319 -13.31 -4.52 29.72
CA SER A 319 -13.47 -5.96 29.82
C SER A 319 -14.94 -6.37 29.86
N GLY A 320 -15.27 -7.49 29.22
CA GLY A 320 -16.66 -7.90 29.09
C GLY A 320 -17.50 -6.81 28.42
N SER A 321 -18.61 -6.44 29.05
CA SER A 321 -19.48 -5.35 28.61
C SER A 321 -19.00 -3.95 28.99
N ASP A 322 -17.98 -3.83 29.84
CA ASP A 322 -17.49 -2.53 30.31
C ASP A 322 -16.60 -1.87 29.24
N CYS A 323 -16.77 -0.57 29.02
CA CYS A 323 -16.07 0.21 28.00
C CYS A 323 -15.13 1.22 28.69
N HIS A 324 -13.84 1.08 28.42
CA HIS A 324 -12.79 1.92 28.98
C HIS A 324 -11.87 2.43 27.85
N PRO A 325 -12.31 3.47 27.10
CA PRO A 325 -11.53 4.06 26.03
C PRO A 325 -10.40 4.92 26.57
N VAL A 326 -9.18 4.55 26.19
CA VAL A 326 -7.97 5.33 26.36
C VAL A 326 -7.56 5.91 25.01
N VAL A 327 -7.38 7.21 24.96
CA VAL A 327 -6.92 7.91 23.76
C VAL A 327 -5.40 7.93 23.78
N LEU A 328 -4.81 7.44 22.69
CA LEU A 328 -3.37 7.43 22.47
C LEU A 328 -2.85 8.88 22.31
N LEU A 329 -1.54 9.04 22.09
CA LEU A 329 -0.98 10.36 21.80
C LEU A 329 -1.47 10.84 20.44
N PRO A 330 -2.24 11.95 20.36
CA PRO A 330 -2.70 12.47 19.09
C PRO A 330 -1.53 12.83 18.17
N SER A 331 -1.83 13.06 16.89
CA SER A 331 -0.90 13.54 15.89
C SER A 331 -1.43 14.82 15.27
N GLU A 332 -0.58 15.82 15.10
CA GLU A 332 -0.87 17.01 14.27
C GLU A 332 -0.55 16.68 12.81
N VAL A 333 -1.45 17.09 11.90
CA VAL A 333 -1.27 16.98 10.46
C VAL A 333 -0.97 18.37 9.89
N GLU A 334 0.27 18.58 9.45
CA GLU A 334 0.74 19.84 8.88
C GLU A 334 0.88 19.71 7.36
N LEU A 335 0.23 20.59 6.60
CA LEU A 335 0.36 20.65 5.14
C LEU A 335 1.47 21.64 4.75
N THR A 336 2.48 21.16 4.02
CA THR A 336 3.65 21.94 3.56
C THR A 336 3.56 22.24 2.06
N PHE A 337 3.82 23.49 1.70
CA PHE A 337 3.73 23.98 0.32
C PHE A 337 5.10 24.47 -0.18
N HIS A 338 5.64 23.78 -1.19
CA HIS A 338 6.83 24.23 -1.91
C HIS A 338 6.46 24.59 -3.35
N GLY A 339 6.21 25.87 -3.62
CA GLY A 339 5.97 26.41 -4.96
C GLY A 339 5.30 27.77 -4.97
N SER A 340 5.90 28.73 -5.68
CA SER A 340 5.29 30.02 -6.01
C SER A 340 4.47 29.89 -7.30
N GLY A 341 3.25 29.34 -7.20
CA GLY A 341 2.39 29.19 -8.38
C GLY A 341 0.99 28.73 -8.00
N ASP A 342 0.01 29.61 -8.23
CA ASP A 342 -1.44 29.46 -8.01
C ASP A 342 -1.93 29.23 -6.57
N THR A 343 -2.13 30.35 -5.86
CA THR A 343 -2.87 30.47 -4.59
C THR A 343 -4.36 30.10 -4.67
N LYS A 344 -4.82 29.45 -5.76
CA LYS A 344 -6.22 29.04 -5.95
C LYS A 344 -6.48 27.56 -5.66
N GLU A 345 -5.47 26.70 -5.66
CA GLU A 345 -5.60 25.33 -5.13
C GLU A 345 -5.28 25.32 -3.63
N ASN A 346 -6.26 25.72 -2.82
CA ASN A 346 -6.20 25.53 -1.37
C ASN A 346 -6.24 24.03 -1.09
N ALA A 347 -5.10 23.45 -0.77
CA ALA A 347 -4.91 22.02 -0.87
C ALA A 347 -5.48 21.26 0.34
N ILE A 348 -6.38 20.31 0.06
CA ILE A 348 -7.02 19.42 1.03
C ILE A 348 -6.06 18.30 1.44
N PHE A 349 -6.16 17.78 2.66
CA PHE A 349 -5.51 16.52 3.05
C PHE A 349 -6.24 15.33 2.39
N ASP A 350 -5.81 14.99 1.19
CA ASP A 350 -6.47 14.03 0.28
C ASP A 350 -5.95 12.58 0.42
N TYR A 351 -6.56 11.66 -0.33
CA TYR A 351 -6.17 10.24 -0.36
C TYR A 351 -4.66 10.04 -0.62
N ARG A 352 -4.12 10.76 -1.61
CA ARG A 352 -2.71 10.62 -2.00
C ARG A 352 -1.81 11.02 -0.84
N ARG A 353 -2.15 12.11 -0.15
CA ARG A 353 -1.42 12.62 1.01
C ARG A 353 -1.54 11.74 2.26
N LYS A 354 -2.62 10.97 2.39
CA LYS A 354 -2.89 10.07 3.53
C LYS A 354 -2.11 8.75 3.46
N TYR A 355 -1.90 8.23 2.24
CA TYR A 355 -1.42 6.85 2.06
C TYR A 355 -0.19 6.72 1.15
N LEU A 356 0.21 7.77 0.43
CA LEU A 356 1.39 7.72 -0.44
C LEU A 356 2.51 8.62 0.10
N PRO A 357 3.79 8.23 -0.08
CA PRO A 357 4.92 9.06 0.32
C PRO A 357 4.86 10.44 -0.34
N THR A 358 4.89 11.49 0.48
CA THR A 358 4.83 12.87 0.01
C THR A 358 5.59 13.78 0.98
N GLN A 359 6.15 14.87 0.45
CA GLN A 359 6.73 15.96 1.25
C GLN A 359 5.72 17.10 1.48
N GLN A 360 4.47 16.92 1.05
CA GLN A 360 3.39 17.90 1.19
C GLN A 360 2.67 17.81 2.54
N VAL A 361 3.01 16.81 3.36
CA VAL A 361 2.43 16.58 4.67
C VAL A 361 3.56 16.25 5.63
N THR A 362 3.45 16.72 6.87
CA THR A 362 4.30 16.29 7.97
C THR A 362 3.43 15.96 9.18
N TYR A 363 3.75 14.85 9.85
CA TYR A 363 3.04 14.39 11.03
C TYR A 363 3.86 14.59 12.29
N HIS A 364 3.31 15.33 13.27
CA HIS A 364 3.97 15.55 14.56
C HIS A 364 3.25 14.76 15.66
N THR A 365 3.96 13.84 16.32
CA THR A 365 3.39 12.97 17.37
C THR A 365 4.32 12.92 18.59
N PRO A 366 3.99 13.59 19.71
CA PRO A 366 2.76 14.34 19.98
C PRO A 366 2.65 15.65 19.17
N PRO A 367 1.45 16.23 19.01
CA PRO A 367 1.27 17.48 18.30
C PRO A 367 2.01 18.62 19.01
N ARG A 368 2.28 19.71 18.30
CA ARG A 368 2.96 20.91 18.86
C ARG A 368 1.99 21.83 19.63
N PHE A 369 0.84 21.32 20.02
CA PHE A 369 -0.21 22.05 20.73
C PHE A 369 0.13 22.22 22.22
N PRO A 370 -0.53 23.16 22.92
CA PRO A 370 -0.45 23.24 24.39
C PRO A 370 -0.90 21.93 25.05
N ILE A 371 -0.25 21.53 26.15
CA ILE A 371 -0.58 20.29 26.90
C ILE A 371 -2.06 20.25 27.30
N SER A 372 -2.63 21.39 27.68
CA SER A 372 -4.05 21.50 28.03
C SER A 372 -4.96 21.11 26.85
N VAL A 373 -4.60 21.51 25.63
CA VAL A 373 -5.35 21.16 24.41
C VAL A 373 -5.22 19.67 24.11
N ILE A 374 -4.01 19.12 24.21
CA ILE A 374 -3.78 17.67 24.02
C ILE A 374 -4.61 16.86 25.02
N LYS A 375 -4.64 17.29 26.28
CA LYS A 375 -5.46 16.67 27.32
C LYS A 375 -6.95 16.78 27.00
N SER A 376 -7.44 17.94 26.57
CA SER A 376 -8.84 18.12 26.16
C SER A 376 -9.21 17.25 24.97
N ILE A 377 -8.34 17.13 23.93
CA ILE A 377 -8.56 16.20 22.81
C ILE A 377 -8.77 14.77 23.33
N ARG A 378 -7.90 14.30 24.24
CA ARG A 378 -7.98 12.95 24.80
C ARG A 378 -9.24 12.74 25.65
N GLU A 379 -9.58 13.69 26.51
CA GLU A 379 -10.77 13.59 27.38
C GLU A 379 -12.06 13.61 26.56
N GLU A 380 -12.18 14.54 25.60
CA GLU A 380 -13.35 14.69 24.76
C GLU A 380 -13.52 13.50 23.80
N ALA A 381 -12.44 13.00 23.18
CA ALA A 381 -12.50 11.82 22.33
C ALA A 381 -12.86 10.54 23.12
N SER A 382 -12.33 10.36 24.33
CA SER A 382 -12.71 9.23 25.21
C SER A 382 -14.21 9.28 25.55
N LEU A 383 -14.72 10.46 25.91
CA LEU A 383 -16.13 10.65 26.21
C LEU A 383 -17.02 10.40 24.99
N LEU A 384 -16.64 10.95 23.84
CA LEU A 384 -17.38 10.79 22.59
C LEU A 384 -17.44 9.32 22.15
N PHE A 385 -16.34 8.58 22.26
CA PHE A 385 -16.30 7.14 21.99
C PHE A 385 -17.36 6.37 22.80
N LYS A 386 -17.47 6.65 24.11
CA LYS A 386 -18.51 6.05 24.98
C LYS A 386 -19.92 6.45 24.56
N LYS A 387 -20.13 7.74 24.27
CA LYS A 387 -21.44 8.30 23.94
C LYS A 387 -22.00 7.77 22.62
N LEU A 388 -21.13 7.54 21.65
CA LEU A 388 -21.48 6.96 20.36
C LEU A 388 -21.62 5.43 20.40
N GLY A 389 -21.31 4.79 21.54
CA GLY A 389 -21.42 3.33 21.69
C GLY A 389 -20.38 2.54 20.90
N LEU A 390 -19.23 3.17 20.58
CA LEU A 390 -18.16 2.55 19.82
C LEU A 390 -17.45 1.47 20.65
N ARG A 391 -16.78 0.55 19.96
CA ARG A 391 -16.11 -0.63 20.56
C ARG A 391 -14.74 -0.87 19.97
N ASP A 392 -13.89 -1.52 20.76
CA ASP A 392 -12.52 -1.96 20.43
C ASP A 392 -11.54 -0.84 20.11
N PHE A 393 -11.74 -0.11 19.01
CA PHE A 393 -10.91 1.01 18.61
C PHE A 393 -11.65 1.90 17.61
N ALA A 394 -11.20 3.16 17.48
CA ALA A 394 -11.62 4.07 16.43
C ALA A 394 -10.54 5.12 16.18
N ARG A 395 -10.57 5.77 15.02
CA ARG A 395 -9.77 6.96 14.71
C ARG A 395 -10.69 8.17 14.59
N PHE A 396 -10.44 9.19 15.41
CA PHE A 396 -11.12 10.47 15.31
C PHE A 396 -10.19 11.50 14.68
N ASP A 397 -10.69 12.16 13.65
CA ASP A 397 -10.03 13.31 13.02
C ASP A 397 -10.77 14.59 13.41
N GLY A 398 -10.04 15.69 13.54
CA GLY A 398 -10.59 16.94 14.03
C GLY A 398 -9.67 18.13 13.85
N TRP A 399 -10.09 19.26 14.39
CA TRP A 399 -9.42 20.56 14.27
C TRP A 399 -9.23 21.21 15.63
N TYR A 400 -8.04 21.73 15.86
CA TYR A 400 -7.74 22.67 16.93
C TYR A 400 -7.83 24.10 16.37
N LEU A 401 -8.82 24.85 16.82
CA LEU A 401 -9.11 26.21 16.38
C LEU A 401 -8.16 27.22 17.05
N MET A 402 -7.55 28.08 16.24
CA MET A 402 -6.89 29.27 16.78
C MET A 402 -7.91 30.30 17.25
N PRO A 403 -7.55 31.19 18.20
CA PRO A 403 -8.41 32.31 18.59
C PRO A 403 -8.86 33.20 17.43
N THR A 404 -8.10 33.21 16.33
CA THR A 404 -8.39 33.94 15.09
C THR A 404 -9.19 33.13 14.06
N SER A 405 -9.63 31.92 14.40
CA SER A 405 -10.45 31.09 13.53
C SER A 405 -11.85 31.70 13.36
N ASN A 406 -12.42 31.55 12.16
CA ASN A 406 -13.78 31.98 11.84
C ASN A 406 -14.87 31.29 12.68
N LEU A 407 -14.55 30.15 13.30
CA LEU A 407 -15.44 29.40 14.19
C LEU A 407 -15.19 29.64 15.68
N ALA A 408 -14.12 30.35 16.08
CA ALA A 408 -13.78 30.52 17.50
C ALA A 408 -14.77 31.43 18.26
N SER A 409 -15.43 32.37 17.58
CA SER A 409 -16.39 33.32 18.18
C SER A 409 -17.78 32.72 18.44
N SER A 410 -18.16 31.62 17.79
CA SER A 410 -19.46 30.96 17.98
C SER A 410 -19.45 29.93 19.13
N ALA A 411 -18.28 29.61 19.69
CA ALA A 411 -18.11 28.59 20.72
C ALA A 411 -18.52 29.04 22.14
N SER A 412 -18.93 30.30 22.35
CA SER A 412 -18.88 30.95 23.66
C SER A 412 -20.12 30.85 24.58
N GLU A 413 -21.26 30.26 24.20
CA GLU A 413 -22.46 30.37 25.07
C GLU A 413 -23.19 29.08 25.49
N THR A 414 -22.87 27.89 24.97
CA THR A 414 -23.65 26.66 25.33
C THR A 414 -22.91 25.31 25.33
N LEU A 415 -21.62 25.26 24.99
CA LEU A 415 -20.92 23.99 24.75
C LEU A 415 -20.16 23.49 26.00
N LYS A 416 -20.21 22.16 26.24
CA LYS A 416 -19.38 21.49 27.26
C LYS A 416 -18.08 21.02 26.59
N GLY A 417 -17.01 21.79 26.74
CA GLY A 417 -15.69 21.43 26.21
C GLY A 417 -14.72 22.62 26.26
N SER A 418 -13.45 22.39 25.96
CA SER A 418 -12.58 23.51 25.59
C SER A 418 -13.09 24.00 24.23
N GLY A 419 -13.69 25.19 24.14
CA GLY A 419 -14.41 25.67 22.95
C GLY A 419 -13.58 25.84 21.66
N ASN A 420 -12.39 25.23 21.60
CA ASN A 420 -11.42 25.34 20.53
C ASN A 420 -11.15 23.98 19.84
N ILE A 421 -11.90 22.91 20.15
CA ILE A 421 -11.72 21.58 19.52
C ILE A 421 -12.99 21.21 18.77
N ILE A 422 -12.85 20.72 17.54
CA ILE A 422 -13.93 20.16 16.72
C ILE A 422 -13.54 18.78 16.23
N PHE A 423 -14.43 17.79 16.37
CA PHE A 423 -14.30 16.49 15.70
C PHE A 423 -15.09 16.51 14.38
N THR A 424 -14.50 16.01 13.28
CA THR A 424 -15.12 16.04 11.94
C THR A 424 -15.37 14.67 11.37
N ASP A 425 -14.45 13.72 11.55
CA ASP A 425 -14.55 12.41 10.93
C ASP A 425 -14.28 11.31 11.97
N ILE A 426 -15.20 10.36 12.07
CA ILE A 426 -15.12 9.20 12.95
C ILE A 426 -14.94 7.97 12.06
N ASN A 427 -13.74 7.41 12.08
CA ASN A 427 -13.39 6.24 11.29
C ASN A 427 -13.38 5.02 12.20
N LEU A 428 -14.24 4.06 11.87
CA LEU A 428 -14.52 2.89 12.70
C LEU A 428 -13.53 1.77 12.41
N ILE A 429 -12.93 1.80 11.23
CA ILE A 429 -11.83 0.93 10.84
C ILE A 429 -10.68 1.87 10.43
N SER A 430 -9.82 2.21 11.39
CA SER A 430 -8.63 3.01 11.09
C SER A 430 -7.76 2.30 10.04
N GLY A 431 -7.14 3.05 9.12
CA GLY A 431 -6.13 2.51 8.20
C GLY A 431 -5.03 1.76 8.95
N MET A 432 -4.75 0.51 8.54
CA MET A 432 -3.77 -0.38 9.19
C MET A 432 -2.61 -0.74 8.27
N GLU A 433 -2.23 0.14 7.37
CA GLU A 433 -0.94 0.01 6.68
C GLU A 433 0.23 0.11 7.68
N GLN A 434 1.38 -0.52 7.40
CA GLN A 434 2.54 -0.61 8.31
C GLN A 434 3.07 0.75 8.84
N THR A 435 2.85 1.84 8.14
CA THR A 435 3.30 3.18 8.57
C THR A 435 2.14 4.10 8.91
N SER A 436 0.92 3.57 9.05
CA SER A 436 -0.26 4.38 9.33
C SER A 436 -0.18 5.09 10.68
N LEU A 437 -0.92 6.21 10.82
CA LEU A 437 -1.03 6.94 12.08
C LEU A 437 -1.48 6.05 13.25
N PHE A 438 -2.24 4.98 12.98
CA PHE A 438 -2.62 4.00 13.99
C PHE A 438 -1.39 3.39 14.68
N PHE A 439 -0.44 2.86 13.90
CA PHE A 439 0.76 2.26 14.46
C PHE A 439 1.79 3.28 14.91
N GLN A 440 1.85 4.46 14.28
CA GLN A 440 2.71 5.55 14.75
C GLN A 440 2.32 5.98 16.18
N GLN A 441 1.04 6.24 16.45
CA GLN A 441 0.56 6.61 17.79
C GLN A 441 0.72 5.46 18.79
N ALA A 442 0.41 4.22 18.40
CA ALA A 442 0.60 3.04 19.25
C ALA A 442 2.07 2.83 19.65
N SER A 443 3.00 2.98 18.70
CA SER A 443 4.43 2.81 18.96
C SER A 443 4.99 3.86 19.93
N LYS A 444 4.44 5.09 19.91
CA LYS A 444 4.84 6.16 20.83
C LYS A 444 4.45 5.86 22.27
N VAL A 445 3.49 4.97 22.51
CA VAL A 445 3.08 4.57 23.86
C VAL A 445 3.52 3.15 24.21
N GLY A 446 4.43 2.56 23.43
CA GLY A 446 5.08 1.30 23.78
C GLY A 446 4.49 0.03 23.13
N PHE A 447 3.50 0.16 22.24
CA PHE A 447 2.93 -0.99 21.54
C PHE A 447 3.57 -1.22 20.18
N SER A 448 4.08 -2.42 19.92
CA SER A 448 4.32 -2.88 18.55
C SER A 448 3.02 -3.14 17.81
N HIS A 449 3.13 -3.29 16.48
CA HIS A 449 2.01 -3.68 15.63
C HIS A 449 1.32 -4.96 16.11
N SER A 450 2.10 -5.98 16.48
CA SER A 450 1.54 -7.26 16.94
C SER A 450 0.80 -7.10 18.27
N ASN A 451 1.38 -6.35 19.20
CA ASN A 451 0.83 -6.19 20.54
C ASN A 451 -0.47 -5.34 20.53
N ILE A 452 -0.52 -4.24 19.78
CA ILE A 452 -1.76 -3.44 19.67
C ILE A 452 -2.89 -4.21 18.98
N LEU A 453 -2.61 -4.95 17.90
CA LEU A 453 -3.63 -5.73 17.20
C LEU A 453 -4.13 -6.89 18.05
N ARG A 454 -3.25 -7.55 18.80
CA ARG A 454 -3.64 -8.60 19.76
C ARG A 454 -4.44 -8.03 20.91
N THR A 455 -4.08 -6.86 21.42
CA THR A 455 -4.87 -6.14 22.43
C THR A 455 -6.30 -5.92 21.95
N ILE A 456 -6.48 -5.48 20.70
CA ILE A 456 -7.79 -5.34 20.07
C ILE A 456 -8.53 -6.68 19.96
N ILE A 457 -7.86 -7.75 19.54
CA ILE A 457 -8.49 -9.09 19.43
C ILE A 457 -8.90 -9.63 20.81
N HIS A 458 -8.06 -9.44 21.84
CA HIS A 458 -8.36 -9.84 23.21
C HIS A 458 -9.55 -9.05 23.77
N ARG A 459 -9.55 -7.73 23.58
CA ARG A 459 -10.69 -6.88 23.93
C ARG A 459 -11.95 -7.37 23.24
N ALA A 460 -11.88 -7.63 21.94
CA ALA A 460 -13.01 -8.12 21.16
C ALA A 460 -13.55 -9.45 21.68
N SER A 461 -12.65 -10.41 21.90
CA SER A 461 -12.96 -11.73 22.42
C SER A 461 -13.60 -11.67 23.82
N SER A 462 -13.19 -10.70 24.66
CA SER A 462 -13.72 -10.55 26.02
C SER A 462 -15.22 -10.24 26.08
N ARG A 463 -15.82 -9.70 25.01
CA ARG A 463 -17.27 -9.47 24.93
C ARG A 463 -18.09 -10.74 24.79
N TYR A 464 -17.47 -11.83 24.36
CA TYR A 464 -18.16 -13.06 23.98
C TYR A 464 -17.86 -14.16 25.01
N PRO A 465 -18.85 -14.59 25.81
CA PRO A 465 -18.64 -15.60 26.86
C PRO A 465 -18.01 -16.91 26.35
N GLN A 466 -18.34 -17.31 25.11
CA GLN A 466 -17.81 -18.50 24.45
C GLN A 466 -16.31 -18.42 24.11
N LEU A 467 -15.71 -17.22 24.11
CA LEU A 467 -14.29 -16.98 23.87
C LEU A 467 -13.51 -16.66 25.17
N SER A 468 -14.15 -16.76 26.33
CA SER A 468 -13.51 -16.49 27.62
C SER A 468 -12.23 -17.29 27.85
N TRP A 469 -12.17 -18.54 27.37
CA TRP A 469 -11.00 -19.41 27.47
C TRP A 469 -9.72 -18.79 26.88
N TYR A 470 -9.83 -17.99 25.82
CA TYR A 470 -8.68 -17.37 25.16
C TYR A 470 -8.03 -16.27 26.00
N ASN A 471 -8.81 -15.61 26.87
CA ASN A 471 -8.30 -14.55 27.74
C ASN A 471 -7.58 -15.08 29.00
N TYR A 472 -7.77 -16.37 29.33
CA TYR A 472 -7.20 -17.04 30.50
C TYR A 472 -6.10 -18.07 30.16
N ASP A 473 -5.82 -18.32 28.88
CA ASP A 473 -4.82 -19.30 28.47
C ASP A 473 -3.40 -18.78 28.78
N GLU A 474 -2.61 -19.53 29.56
CA GLU A 474 -1.20 -19.20 29.87
C GLU A 474 -0.34 -19.11 28.60
N SER A 475 -0.72 -19.75 27.50
CA SER A 475 -0.03 -19.61 26.20
C SER A 475 -0.23 -18.23 25.56
N SER A 476 -1.21 -17.43 26.01
CA SER A 476 -1.37 -16.02 25.62
C SER A 476 -0.37 -15.07 26.30
N GLN A 477 0.40 -15.55 27.30
CA GLN A 477 1.46 -14.79 27.99
C GLN A 477 2.70 -14.49 27.11
N LEU A 478 2.66 -14.81 25.82
CA LEU A 478 3.72 -14.58 24.84
C LEU A 478 3.80 -13.13 24.33
N LEU A 479 3.12 -12.19 25.00
CA LEU A 479 3.40 -10.75 24.92
C LEU A 479 4.56 -10.32 25.84
N ARG A 480 5.28 -11.26 26.46
CA ARG A 480 6.64 -10.98 26.93
C ARG A 480 7.45 -10.53 25.73
N GLY A 481 7.87 -9.27 25.74
CA GLY A 481 8.86 -8.78 24.80
C GLY A 481 9.98 -9.81 24.65
N SER A 482 10.42 -10.04 23.42
CA SER A 482 11.60 -10.84 23.09
C SER A 482 12.91 -10.23 23.65
N THR A 483 12.85 -9.51 24.77
CA THR A 483 14.00 -8.92 25.43
C THR A 483 14.61 -9.85 26.48
N THR A 484 13.96 -10.94 26.89
CA THR A 484 14.58 -11.96 27.76
C THR A 484 13.98 -13.37 27.55
N MET A 485 14.13 -13.95 26.37
CA MET A 485 14.55 -15.35 26.40
C MET A 485 16.07 -15.29 26.55
N GLU A 486 16.57 -15.62 27.74
CA GLU A 486 17.91 -16.19 27.88
C GLU A 486 17.94 -17.50 27.07
N THR A 487 17.92 -17.37 25.73
CA THR A 487 18.46 -18.42 24.89
C THR A 487 19.95 -18.29 25.08
N SER A 488 20.52 -19.31 25.71
CA SER A 488 21.95 -19.55 25.83
C SER A 488 22.62 -19.81 24.46
N GLY A 489 22.15 -19.14 23.41
CA GLY A 489 22.57 -19.26 22.02
C GLY A 489 22.94 -17.90 21.46
N ASP A 490 23.83 -17.91 20.47
CA ASP A 490 24.36 -16.72 19.83
C ASP A 490 23.25 -16.01 19.03
N VAL A 491 22.80 -14.83 19.49
CA VAL A 491 21.78 -14.03 18.78
C VAL A 491 22.47 -13.30 17.63
N GLN A 492 22.11 -13.61 16.39
CA GLN A 492 22.69 -12.96 15.22
C GLN A 492 22.23 -11.50 15.16
N LYS A 493 23.18 -10.56 15.17
CA LYS A 493 22.89 -9.13 15.00
C LYS A 493 22.79 -8.78 13.52
N VAL A 494 21.77 -8.00 13.17
CA VAL A 494 21.50 -7.60 11.79
C VAL A 494 21.25 -6.10 11.74
N PHE A 495 21.96 -5.39 10.89
CA PHE A 495 21.70 -3.97 10.61
C PHE A 495 21.01 -3.85 9.26
N VAL A 496 19.84 -3.22 9.20
CA VAL A 496 19.12 -2.98 7.93
C VAL A 496 19.40 -1.54 7.52
N LEU A 497 20.25 -1.34 6.51
CA LEU A 497 20.67 -0.02 6.04
C LEU A 497 19.77 0.45 4.89
N PHE A 498 19.15 1.62 5.02
CA PHE A 498 18.28 2.23 4.02
C PHE A 498 18.35 3.76 4.07
N GLY A 499 17.67 4.45 3.16
CA GLY A 499 17.71 5.91 3.01
C GLY A 499 18.64 6.33 1.87
N GLY A 500 19.44 7.36 2.11
CA GLY A 500 20.32 7.98 1.12
C GLY A 500 19.76 9.29 0.55
N ASP A 501 20.47 9.81 -0.44
CA ASP A 501 20.29 11.13 -1.07
C ASP A 501 19.83 11.05 -2.53
N THR A 502 19.45 9.86 -3.00
CA THR A 502 19.02 9.60 -4.39
C THR A 502 17.53 9.91 -4.62
N SER A 503 17.09 9.87 -5.89
CA SER A 503 15.66 9.92 -6.24
C SER A 503 14.88 8.73 -5.67
N GLU A 504 15.53 7.59 -5.45
CA GLU A 504 14.93 6.34 -4.95
C GLU A 504 14.88 6.24 -3.41
N ARG A 505 15.36 7.27 -2.69
CA ARG A 505 15.49 7.26 -1.23
C ARG A 505 14.19 6.94 -0.48
N GLN A 506 13.02 7.30 -1.02
CA GLN A 506 11.73 6.96 -0.40
C GLN A 506 11.36 5.49 -0.57
N VAL A 507 11.64 4.91 -1.75
CA VAL A 507 11.52 3.46 -1.98
C VAL A 507 12.47 2.72 -1.04
N SER A 508 13.63 3.31 -0.74
CA SER A 508 14.61 2.74 0.18
C SER A 508 14.08 2.68 1.61
N VAL A 509 13.46 3.75 2.11
CA VAL A 509 12.81 3.76 3.43
C VAL A 509 11.72 2.69 3.53
N ILE A 510 10.83 2.60 2.55
CA ILE A 510 9.74 1.61 2.55
C ILE A 510 10.29 0.18 2.52
N SER A 511 11.32 -0.05 1.70
CA SER A 511 11.99 -1.36 1.58
C SER A 511 12.68 -1.76 2.89
N GLY A 512 13.46 -0.84 3.47
CA GLY A 512 14.15 -1.05 4.74
C GLY A 512 13.20 -1.33 5.89
N THR A 513 12.09 -0.58 6.00
CA THR A 513 11.04 -0.81 7.00
C THR A 513 10.39 -2.19 6.82
N ASN A 514 10.06 -2.58 5.58
CA ASN A 514 9.46 -3.88 5.31
C ASN A 514 10.40 -5.06 5.64
N ILE A 515 11.69 -4.96 5.27
CA ILE A 515 12.72 -5.94 5.61
C ILE A 515 12.87 -6.07 7.13
N TRP A 516 13.01 -4.93 7.81
CA TRP A 516 13.14 -4.87 9.27
C TRP A 516 11.97 -5.56 9.97
N MET A 517 10.73 -5.20 9.63
CA MET A 517 9.51 -5.79 10.20
C MET A 517 9.43 -7.32 9.98
N ASN A 518 9.84 -7.80 8.80
CA ASN A 518 9.80 -9.22 8.49
C ASN A 518 10.93 -10.02 9.17
N LEU A 519 12.08 -9.41 9.45
CA LEU A 519 13.20 -10.08 10.12
C LEU A 519 13.08 -10.03 11.66
N GLN A 520 12.48 -8.98 12.24
CA GLN A 520 12.23 -8.89 13.69
C GLN A 520 11.36 -10.03 14.25
N ARG A 521 10.67 -10.72 13.34
CA ARG A 521 9.88 -11.90 13.60
C ARG A 521 10.68 -13.12 14.07
N PHE A 522 11.98 -13.14 13.94
CA PHE A 522 12.83 -14.27 14.28
C PHE A 522 13.51 -14.01 15.63
N GLY A 523 13.22 -14.83 16.65
CA GLY A 523 13.74 -14.64 18.01
C GLY A 523 15.24 -14.88 18.16
N ASP A 524 15.87 -15.49 17.16
CA ASP A 524 17.33 -15.66 17.05
C ASP A 524 18.03 -14.47 16.37
N LEU A 525 17.29 -13.43 15.96
CA LEU A 525 17.82 -12.22 15.35
C LEU A 525 17.63 -10.99 16.24
N LYS A 526 18.66 -10.15 16.34
CA LYS A 526 18.55 -8.78 16.82
C LYS A 526 18.70 -7.82 15.64
N VAL A 527 17.56 -7.34 15.12
CA VAL A 527 17.50 -6.52 13.91
C VAL A 527 17.38 -5.04 14.27
N THR A 528 18.37 -4.24 13.87
CA THR A 528 18.42 -2.79 14.09
C THR A 528 18.27 -2.05 12.74
N PRO A 529 17.27 -1.18 12.60
CA PRO A 529 17.11 -0.35 11.40
C PRO A 529 18.08 0.83 11.43
N CYS A 530 18.69 1.15 10.28
CA CYS A 530 19.74 2.14 10.13
C CYS A 530 19.44 3.08 8.94
N LEU A 531 19.27 4.37 9.21
CA LEU A 531 19.09 5.37 8.16
C LEU A 531 20.44 5.95 7.73
N LEU A 532 20.80 5.77 6.47
CA LEU A 532 21.85 6.51 5.77
C LEU A 532 21.34 7.90 5.39
N SER A 533 22.09 8.93 5.75
CA SER A 533 21.77 10.32 5.41
C SER A 533 23.02 11.15 5.13
N SER A 534 22.84 12.30 4.48
CA SER A 534 23.87 13.32 4.34
C SER A 534 23.89 14.25 5.55
N SER A 535 25.07 14.65 6.00
CA SER A 535 25.23 15.50 7.18
C SER A 535 24.62 16.88 6.93
N LEU A 536 23.70 17.28 7.80
CA LEU A 536 23.03 18.58 7.79
C LEU A 536 23.98 19.77 8.05
N ARG A 537 25.26 19.53 8.39
CA ARG A 537 26.22 20.57 8.76
C ARG A 537 26.54 21.57 7.64
N ASN A 538 26.30 21.23 6.37
CA ASN A 538 26.77 22.04 5.24
C ASN A 538 25.69 22.84 4.49
N SER A 539 24.43 22.84 4.93
CA SER A 539 23.40 23.69 4.32
C SER A 539 23.50 25.18 4.72
N MET A 540 24.34 25.51 5.70
CA MET A 540 24.51 26.87 6.26
C MET A 540 25.97 27.38 6.20
N GLY A 541 26.89 26.66 5.57
CA GLY A 541 28.33 27.00 5.56
C GLY A 541 28.98 26.82 4.19
N PHE A 542 29.95 27.67 3.87
CA PHE A 542 30.75 27.58 2.64
C PHE A 542 31.34 26.17 2.48
N PRO A 543 31.27 25.55 1.28
CA PRO A 543 31.79 24.21 1.07
C PRO A 543 33.31 24.20 1.26
N ASP A 544 33.79 23.51 2.29
CA ASP A 544 35.20 23.21 2.45
C ASP A 544 35.61 22.20 1.36
N LYS A 545 36.56 22.60 0.50
CA LYS A 545 37.00 21.81 -0.68
C LYS A 545 37.90 20.63 -0.31
N THR A 546 38.07 20.34 0.98
CA THR A 546 39.04 19.36 1.50
C THR A 546 38.41 18.07 2.07
N GLU A 547 37.09 18.02 2.32
CA GLU A 547 36.41 16.81 2.81
C GLU A 547 35.92 15.91 1.67
N SER A 548 36.18 14.60 1.79
CA SER A 548 35.63 13.60 0.86
C SER A 548 34.11 13.48 1.05
N ASP A 549 33.37 13.11 -0.02
CA ASP A 549 31.90 12.93 0.06
C ASP A 549 31.48 11.91 1.13
N LEU A 550 32.32 10.92 1.40
CA LEU A 550 32.10 9.90 2.42
C LEU A 550 32.19 10.44 3.85
N ASP A 551 33.00 11.47 4.10
CA ASP A 551 33.13 12.09 5.42
C ASP A 551 31.89 12.90 5.81
N LYS A 552 31.05 13.23 4.83
CA LYS A 552 29.80 13.96 5.02
C LYS A 552 28.60 13.04 5.26
N ARG A 553 28.78 11.71 5.26
CA ARG A 553 27.67 10.76 5.41
C ARG A 553 27.55 10.27 6.87
N GLU A 554 26.31 10.22 7.34
CA GLU A 554 25.96 9.82 8.70
C GLU A 554 25.00 8.62 8.65
N VAL A 555 25.04 7.79 9.68
CA VAL A 555 24.10 6.68 9.88
C VAL A 555 23.41 6.81 11.22
N TRP A 556 22.09 6.71 11.23
CA TRP A 556 21.26 6.77 12.43
C TRP A 556 20.69 5.40 12.76
N LEU A 557 20.92 4.91 13.97
CA LEU A 557 20.23 3.75 14.53
C LEU A 557 18.86 4.23 15.01
N LEU A 558 17.80 3.64 14.48
CA LEU A 558 16.44 4.12 14.68
C LEU A 558 15.70 3.27 15.72
N PRO A 559 15.00 3.90 16.68
CA PRO A 559 14.04 3.20 17.53
C PRO A 559 12.75 2.93 16.76
N TYR A 560 11.94 1.98 17.25
CA TYR A 560 10.74 1.48 16.57
C TYR A 560 9.80 2.62 16.11
N SER A 561 9.54 3.61 16.96
CA SER A 561 8.58 4.70 16.68
C SER A 561 9.04 5.70 15.62
N VAL A 562 10.33 5.74 15.31
CA VAL A 562 10.95 6.66 14.33
C VAL A 562 11.01 6.02 12.93
N VAL A 563 11.12 4.69 12.84
CA VAL A 563 11.15 3.95 11.57
C VAL A 563 9.83 4.04 10.80
N LEU A 564 8.71 4.24 11.51
CA LEU A 564 7.36 4.28 10.94
C LEU A 564 7.06 5.63 10.27
N ARG A 565 7.88 6.04 9.29
CA ARG A 565 7.68 7.25 8.48
C ARG A 565 7.78 6.90 7.00
N HIS A 566 7.18 7.73 6.14
CA HIS A 566 7.12 7.46 4.71
C HIS A 566 8.32 8.01 3.95
N THR A 567 9.00 9.02 4.50
CA THR A 567 10.11 9.69 3.82
C THR A 567 11.38 9.78 4.66
N VAL A 568 12.54 9.85 4.00
CA VAL A 568 13.84 10.09 4.64
C VAL A 568 13.81 11.38 5.47
N GLU A 569 13.18 12.43 4.93
CA GLU A 569 13.09 13.73 5.59
C GLU A 569 12.27 13.66 6.88
N GLU A 570 11.16 12.93 6.89
CA GLU A 570 10.37 12.68 8.11
C GLU A 570 11.14 11.85 9.14
N VAL A 571 11.87 10.80 8.72
CA VAL A 571 12.69 10.01 9.65
C VAL A 571 13.77 10.89 10.29
N LEU A 572 14.44 11.74 9.51
CA LEU A 572 15.45 12.67 10.02
C LEU A 572 14.86 13.70 10.96
N ALA A 573 13.73 14.31 10.59
CA ALA A 573 13.02 15.26 11.45
C ALA A 573 12.66 14.61 12.80
N ALA A 574 12.13 13.38 12.77
CA ALA A 574 11.83 12.62 13.97
C ALA A 574 13.08 12.25 14.79
N CYS A 575 14.21 11.99 14.14
CA CYS A 575 15.49 11.78 14.84
C CYS A 575 15.94 13.04 15.59
N LEU A 576 15.91 14.18 14.91
CA LEU A 576 16.31 15.47 15.47
C LEU A 576 15.38 15.89 16.61
N GLU A 577 14.07 15.70 16.45
CA GLU A 577 13.08 15.99 17.48
C GLU A 577 13.28 15.09 18.72
N ALA A 578 13.62 13.82 18.53
CA ALA A 578 13.81 12.87 19.64
C ALA A 578 15.07 13.17 20.48
N ILE A 579 16.09 13.82 19.92
CA ILE A 579 17.31 14.21 20.64
C ILE A 579 17.27 15.64 21.18
N ASP A 580 16.29 16.45 20.75
CA ASP A 580 16.09 17.80 21.29
C ASP A 580 15.63 17.71 22.76
N PRO A 581 16.34 18.32 23.73
CA PRO A 581 16.05 18.13 25.15
C PRO A 581 14.64 18.56 25.58
N ASP A 582 14.13 19.66 25.02
CA ASP A 582 12.83 20.21 25.39
C ASP A 582 11.70 19.37 24.79
N ARG A 583 11.82 18.98 23.53
CA ARG A 583 10.87 18.07 22.86
C ARG A 583 10.90 16.67 23.46
N ALA A 584 12.07 16.14 23.80
CA ALA A 584 12.19 14.84 24.45
C ALA A 584 11.50 14.83 25.83
N ARG A 585 11.70 15.87 26.64
CA ARG A 585 11.04 16.01 27.94
C ARG A 585 9.52 16.15 27.80
N PHE A 586 9.06 16.98 26.86
CA PHE A 586 7.64 17.17 26.55
C PHE A 586 6.97 15.85 26.13
N THR A 587 7.62 15.12 25.21
CA THR A 587 7.13 13.84 24.70
C THR A 587 7.09 12.79 25.80
N SER A 588 8.17 12.67 26.60
CA SER A 588 8.26 11.70 27.69
C SER A 588 7.16 11.90 28.73
N LEU A 589 6.85 13.15 29.10
CA LEU A 589 5.76 13.46 30.04
C LEU A 589 4.41 12.95 29.54
N LEU A 590 4.06 13.25 28.30
CA LEU A 590 2.78 12.83 27.70
C LEU A 590 2.72 11.32 27.50
N GLN A 591 3.84 10.71 27.07
CA GLN A 591 3.95 9.26 26.92
C GLN A 591 3.73 8.53 28.23
N GLN A 592 4.38 8.97 29.32
CA GLN A 592 4.22 8.37 30.65
C GLN A 592 2.76 8.43 31.09
N GLN A 593 2.10 9.58 30.91
CA GLN A 593 0.69 9.72 31.27
C GLN A 593 -0.20 8.72 30.53
N VAL A 594 -0.05 8.57 29.21
CA VAL A 594 -0.85 7.61 28.43
C VAL A 594 -0.52 6.17 28.82
N LYS A 595 0.77 5.85 29.04
CA LYS A 595 1.21 4.53 29.49
C LYS A 595 0.60 4.18 30.85
N GLU A 596 0.55 5.11 31.79
CA GLU A 596 -0.09 4.93 33.09
C GLU A 596 -1.59 4.65 32.95
N ASP A 597 -2.31 5.43 32.13
CA ASP A 597 -3.74 5.21 31.87
C ASP A 597 -4.01 3.80 31.29
N LEU A 598 -3.17 3.36 30.34
CA LEU A 598 -3.25 2.03 29.73
C LEU A 598 -2.91 0.92 30.74
N MET A 599 -1.84 1.08 31.51
CA MET A 599 -1.41 0.11 32.52
C MET A 599 -2.46 -0.03 33.62
N ASP A 600 -3.07 1.06 34.09
CA ASP A 600 -4.09 1.02 35.13
C ASP A 600 -5.32 0.20 34.68
N ALA A 601 -5.73 0.36 33.42
CA ALA A 601 -6.84 -0.37 32.84
C ALA A 601 -6.51 -1.84 32.53
N LEU A 602 -5.31 -2.13 32.04
CA LEU A 602 -4.91 -3.45 31.57
C LEU A 602 -4.25 -4.32 32.66
N LYS A 603 -3.84 -3.79 33.82
CA LYS A 603 -3.11 -4.55 34.86
C LYS A 603 -3.81 -5.82 35.37
N ASN A 604 -5.14 -5.85 35.30
CA ASN A 604 -5.95 -6.99 35.75
C ASN A 604 -6.19 -8.02 34.63
N GLN A 605 -5.73 -7.74 33.41
CA GLN A 605 -5.86 -8.63 32.26
C GLN A 605 -4.69 -9.61 32.24
N SER A 606 -4.95 -10.90 32.46
CA SER A 606 -3.92 -11.95 32.49
C SER A 606 -3.11 -12.09 31.20
N TRP A 607 -3.65 -11.65 30.06
CA TRP A 607 -2.99 -11.69 28.76
C TRP A 607 -2.04 -10.51 28.52
N PHE A 608 -2.19 -9.38 29.24
CA PHE A 608 -1.36 -8.20 29.06
C PHE A 608 -0.11 -8.27 29.95
N ALA A 609 1.06 -8.45 29.31
CA ALA A 609 2.35 -8.57 30.00
C ALA A 609 3.15 -7.25 30.03
N GLY A 610 2.56 -6.16 29.54
CA GLY A 610 3.21 -4.85 29.41
C GLY A 610 3.48 -4.44 27.96
N PHE A 611 4.23 -3.36 27.82
CA PHE A 611 4.66 -2.79 26.55
C PHE A 611 5.89 -3.53 25.99
N ASP A 612 5.94 -3.69 24.67
CA ASP A 612 6.97 -4.46 23.96
C ASP A 612 7.93 -3.59 23.14
N ILE A 613 7.72 -2.26 23.15
CA ILE A 613 8.67 -1.27 22.65
C ILE A 613 9.27 -0.49 23.82
N THR A 614 10.58 -0.32 23.79
CA THR A 614 11.37 0.50 24.71
C THR A 614 11.45 1.96 24.25
N ASP A 615 11.59 2.89 25.19
CA ASP A 615 11.78 4.32 24.93
C ASP A 615 13.24 4.63 24.57
N GLU A 616 13.75 3.99 23.52
CA GLU A 616 15.09 4.22 23.01
C GLU A 616 15.17 5.53 22.20
N VAL A 617 16.28 6.26 22.38
CA VAL A 617 16.60 7.48 21.65
C VAL A 617 17.45 7.11 20.43
N PRO A 618 17.21 7.72 19.24
CA PRO A 618 18.03 7.44 18.07
C PRO A 618 19.50 7.84 18.29
N VAL A 619 20.41 7.03 17.75
CA VAL A 619 21.87 7.22 17.93
C VAL A 619 22.51 7.49 16.59
N ARG A 620 23.29 8.57 16.50
CA ARG A 620 23.99 8.98 15.28
C ARG A 620 25.46 8.54 15.29
N PHE A 621 25.93 8.07 14.14
CA PHE A 621 27.32 7.73 13.85
C PHE A 621 27.79 8.40 12.56
N SER A 622 29.10 8.65 12.43
CA SER A 622 29.69 8.82 11.11
C SER A 622 29.60 7.48 10.35
N LEU A 623 29.59 7.49 9.01
CA LEU A 623 29.55 6.26 8.22
C LEU A 623 30.70 5.30 8.60
N LYS A 624 31.92 5.83 8.79
CA LYS A 624 33.09 5.04 9.18
C LYS A 624 32.95 4.41 10.56
N ASP A 625 32.44 5.16 11.54
CA ASP A 625 32.24 4.63 12.90
C ASP A 625 31.11 3.62 12.96
N TRP A 626 30.07 3.77 12.13
CA TRP A 626 29.00 2.79 12.01
C TRP A 626 29.47 1.45 11.43
N ILE A 627 30.36 1.48 10.41
CA ILE A 627 30.94 0.24 9.86
C ILE A 627 31.80 -0.47 10.91
N LYS A 628 32.61 0.28 11.68
CA LYS A 628 33.36 -0.29 12.81
C LYS A 628 32.43 -0.89 13.85
N LEU A 629 31.33 -0.21 14.20
CA LEU A 629 30.31 -0.74 15.10
C LEU A 629 29.71 -2.06 14.55
N ALA A 630 29.42 -2.13 13.25
CA ALA A 630 28.89 -3.34 12.62
C ALA A 630 29.88 -4.51 12.74
N LYS A 631 31.16 -4.25 12.51
CA LYS A 631 32.26 -5.22 12.68
C LYS A 631 32.40 -5.69 14.14
N GLU A 632 32.54 -4.75 15.08
CA GLU A 632 32.68 -5.04 16.52
C GLU A 632 31.45 -5.77 17.08
N SER A 633 30.29 -5.53 16.48
CA SER A 633 29.05 -6.20 16.83
C SER A 633 28.90 -7.58 16.19
N GLU A 634 29.78 -7.98 15.28
CA GLU A 634 29.63 -9.16 14.41
C GLU A 634 28.29 -9.16 13.65
N ALA A 635 27.84 -7.98 13.24
CA ALA A 635 26.56 -7.79 12.59
C ALA A 635 26.62 -8.12 11.09
N THR A 636 25.54 -8.70 10.57
CA THR A 636 25.30 -8.77 9.12
C THR A 636 24.52 -7.55 8.65
N VAL A 637 24.97 -6.88 7.60
CA VAL A 637 24.28 -5.73 7.02
C VAL A 637 23.32 -6.17 5.91
N PHE A 638 22.03 -5.96 6.12
CA PHE A 638 21.05 -6.02 5.04
C PHE A 638 21.06 -4.69 4.29
N LEU A 639 21.59 -4.67 3.07
CA LEU A 639 21.61 -3.48 2.22
C LEU A 639 20.24 -3.30 1.54
N SER A 640 19.63 -2.15 1.78
CA SER A 640 18.39 -1.69 1.14
C SER A 640 18.45 -0.20 0.77
N ALA A 641 19.64 0.42 0.80
CA ALA A 641 19.88 1.75 0.26
C ALA A 641 19.88 1.68 -1.28
N HIS A 642 18.93 2.37 -1.92
CA HIS A 642 18.75 2.30 -3.37
C HIS A 642 19.45 3.45 -4.10
N GLY A 643 20.06 3.11 -5.23
CA GLY A 643 20.88 4.01 -6.02
C GLY A 643 22.16 4.48 -5.31
N GLY A 644 22.99 5.21 -6.06
CA GLY A 644 24.24 5.80 -5.55
C GLY A 644 25.12 4.80 -4.80
N ILE A 645 25.63 5.20 -3.63
CA ILE A 645 26.58 4.38 -2.86
C ILE A 645 26.01 3.03 -2.40
N GLY A 646 24.68 2.89 -2.37
CA GLY A 646 24.02 1.63 -2.00
C GLY A 646 24.11 0.56 -3.08
N GLU A 647 24.29 0.96 -4.35
CA GLU A 647 24.22 0.06 -5.51
C GLU A 647 25.43 0.14 -6.45
N ASP A 648 26.24 1.19 -6.39
CA ASP A 648 27.39 1.41 -7.29
C ASP A 648 28.67 0.64 -6.90
N GLY A 649 28.62 -0.13 -5.82
CA GLY A 649 29.74 -0.88 -5.26
C GLY A 649 30.52 -0.13 -4.17
N THR A 650 30.19 1.12 -3.84
CA THR A 650 30.89 1.93 -2.83
C THR A 650 30.63 1.41 -1.42
N MET A 651 29.36 1.25 -1.01
CA MET A 651 29.04 0.68 0.31
C MET A 651 29.55 -0.75 0.44
N GLN A 652 29.44 -1.53 -0.63
CA GLN A 652 29.95 -2.90 -0.71
C GLN A 652 31.46 -2.93 -0.43
N ALA A 653 32.24 -2.02 -1.05
CA ALA A 653 33.68 -1.96 -0.85
C ALA A 653 34.04 -1.59 0.59
N LEU A 654 33.33 -0.60 1.16
CA LEU A 654 33.57 -0.18 2.54
C LEU A 654 33.27 -1.30 3.56
N LEU A 655 32.26 -2.12 3.30
CA LEU A 655 31.92 -3.27 4.15
C LEU A 655 32.92 -4.42 3.95
N GLU A 656 33.33 -4.71 2.71
CA GLU A 656 34.34 -5.74 2.39
C GLU A 656 35.70 -5.42 3.01
N ASP A 657 36.16 -4.17 2.91
CA ASP A 657 37.44 -3.70 3.46
C ASP A 657 37.52 -3.93 4.99
N GLU A 658 36.39 -3.81 5.69
CA GLU A 658 36.30 -4.06 7.13
C GLU A 658 35.92 -5.50 7.50
N GLY A 659 35.58 -6.34 6.52
CA GLY A 659 35.17 -7.73 6.72
C GLY A 659 33.75 -7.91 7.25
N VAL A 660 32.86 -6.94 7.01
CA VAL A 660 31.46 -6.97 7.47
C VAL A 660 30.59 -7.73 6.45
N PRO A 661 29.89 -8.81 6.82
CA PRO A 661 29.00 -9.52 5.91
C PRO A 661 27.81 -8.65 5.51
N TYR A 662 27.40 -8.73 4.24
CA TYR A 662 26.24 -8.00 3.74
C TYR A 662 25.45 -8.74 2.65
N THR A 663 24.19 -8.37 2.48
CA THR A 663 23.27 -8.95 1.47
C THR A 663 23.43 -8.32 0.09
N GLY A 664 23.18 -9.08 -0.97
CA GLY A 664 23.25 -8.61 -2.35
C GLY A 664 24.58 -8.93 -3.01
N SER A 665 24.86 -8.29 -4.16
CA SER A 665 26.03 -8.59 -5.00
C SER A 665 27.31 -7.88 -4.56
N GLY A 666 28.46 -8.36 -5.04
CA GLY A 666 29.80 -7.84 -4.70
C GLY A 666 30.16 -6.53 -5.42
N VAL A 667 31.26 -5.88 -5.02
CA VAL A 667 31.72 -4.59 -5.60
C VAL A 667 31.77 -4.61 -7.12
N HIS A 668 32.35 -5.66 -7.72
CA HIS A 668 32.51 -5.76 -9.17
C HIS A 668 31.16 -5.83 -9.90
N ALA A 669 30.27 -6.70 -9.43
CA ALA A 669 28.95 -6.89 -10.00
C ALA A 669 28.10 -5.61 -9.86
N SER A 670 28.07 -5.02 -8.67
CA SER A 670 27.37 -3.75 -8.39
C SER A 670 27.85 -2.63 -9.33
N ARG A 671 29.17 -2.44 -9.48
CA ARG A 671 29.73 -1.41 -10.37
C ARG A 671 29.38 -1.62 -11.84
N ILE A 672 29.41 -2.87 -12.32
CA ILE A 672 29.05 -3.17 -13.71
C ILE A 672 27.55 -2.97 -13.94
N CYS A 673 26.70 -3.45 -13.02
CA CYS A 673 25.25 -3.40 -13.17
C CYS A 673 24.67 -1.98 -13.03
N MET A 674 25.27 -1.14 -12.18
CA MET A 674 24.87 0.26 -12.05
C MET A 674 25.07 1.04 -13.36
N ASP A 675 26.04 0.65 -14.18
CA ASP A 675 26.25 1.22 -15.51
C ASP A 675 25.63 0.34 -16.59
N LYS A 676 24.44 0.75 -17.05
CA LYS A 676 23.64 -0.02 -18.01
C LYS A 676 24.39 -0.30 -19.32
N ALA A 677 25.31 0.57 -19.74
CA ALA A 677 26.13 0.37 -20.93
C ALA A 677 27.25 -0.67 -20.68
N MET A 678 27.92 -0.62 -19.53
CA MET A 678 28.90 -1.64 -19.14
C MET A 678 28.27 -3.02 -18.98
N ALA A 679 27.11 -3.11 -18.32
CA ALA A 679 26.35 -4.36 -18.19
C ALA A 679 25.99 -4.95 -19.57
N SER A 680 25.48 -4.12 -20.48
CA SER A 680 25.17 -4.54 -21.86
C SER A 680 26.43 -5.05 -22.59
N LYS A 681 27.54 -4.34 -22.48
CA LYS A 681 28.80 -4.77 -23.09
C LYS A 681 29.28 -6.11 -22.55
N ALA A 682 29.18 -6.32 -21.23
CA ALA A 682 29.57 -7.57 -20.58
C ALA A 682 28.73 -8.77 -21.08
N LEU A 683 27.47 -8.56 -21.44
CA LEU A 683 26.54 -9.61 -21.89
C LEU A 683 26.53 -9.83 -23.41
N SER A 684 27.10 -8.94 -24.22
CA SER A 684 27.02 -8.95 -25.69
C SER A 684 27.44 -10.28 -26.37
N HIS A 685 28.37 -11.02 -25.76
CA HIS A 685 28.86 -12.30 -26.26
C HIS A 685 27.87 -13.47 -26.06
N LEU A 686 26.75 -13.25 -25.35
CA LEU A 686 25.77 -14.29 -25.04
C LEU A 686 24.64 -14.42 -26.08
N SER A 687 24.70 -13.66 -27.17
CA SER A 687 23.66 -13.65 -28.21
C SER A 687 23.41 -15.04 -28.84
N GLU A 688 24.44 -15.87 -28.96
CA GLU A 688 24.33 -17.25 -29.44
C GLU A 688 23.55 -18.17 -28.48
N PHE A 689 23.38 -17.76 -27.22
CA PHE A 689 22.66 -18.49 -26.18
C PHE A 689 21.25 -17.94 -25.92
N GLY A 690 20.73 -17.08 -26.81
CA GLY A 690 19.41 -16.46 -26.68
C GLY A 690 19.35 -15.33 -25.66
N VAL A 691 20.50 -14.74 -25.30
CA VAL A 691 20.59 -13.56 -24.44
C VAL A 691 21.12 -12.38 -25.24
N HIS A 692 20.28 -11.38 -25.46
CA HIS A 692 20.53 -10.22 -26.27
C HIS A 692 20.63 -8.95 -25.42
N THR A 693 21.30 -7.94 -25.98
CA THR A 693 21.41 -6.60 -25.39
C THR A 693 20.98 -5.57 -26.42
N ILE A 694 20.40 -4.47 -25.95
CA ILE A 694 19.96 -3.38 -26.83
C ILE A 694 21.21 -2.62 -27.31
N SER A 695 21.31 -2.42 -28.63
CA SER A 695 22.35 -1.58 -29.20
C SER A 695 22.18 -0.14 -28.70
N ASN A 696 23.24 0.46 -28.16
CA ASN A 696 23.14 1.75 -27.52
C ASN A 696 24.32 2.67 -27.85
N GLU A 697 24.13 3.97 -27.59
CA GLU A 697 25.14 5.00 -27.69
C GLU A 697 25.15 5.84 -26.41
N VAL A 698 26.33 6.02 -25.84
CA VAL A 698 26.53 6.84 -24.64
C VAL A 698 27.03 8.22 -25.06
N LYS A 699 26.33 9.28 -24.66
CA LYS A 699 26.76 10.68 -24.84
C LYS A 699 26.86 11.39 -23.48
N ARG A 700 27.80 12.33 -23.35
CA ARG A 700 27.92 13.17 -22.14
C ARG A 700 26.85 14.24 -22.14
N THR A 701 26.41 14.62 -20.96
CA THR A 701 25.42 15.69 -20.78
C THR A 701 25.88 17.01 -21.37
N GLU A 702 27.16 17.38 -21.22
CA GLU A 702 27.70 18.59 -21.84
C GLU A 702 27.61 18.53 -23.37
N ASP A 703 27.95 17.38 -23.97
CA ASP A 703 27.90 17.22 -25.43
C ASP A 703 26.45 17.31 -25.93
N ILE A 704 25.50 16.69 -25.22
CA ILE A 704 24.06 16.73 -25.52
C ILE A 704 23.50 18.16 -25.46
N ILE A 705 23.94 18.97 -24.50
CA ILE A 705 23.43 20.33 -24.27
C ILE A 705 24.02 21.34 -25.27
N HIS A 706 25.25 21.10 -25.75
CA HIS A 706 26.01 22.03 -26.58
C HIS A 706 26.02 21.71 -28.08
N GLU A 707 25.86 20.44 -28.48
CA GLU A 707 25.76 20.05 -29.89
C GLU A 707 24.40 20.45 -30.50
N SER A 708 24.37 20.50 -31.83
CA SER A 708 23.16 20.75 -32.60
C SER A 708 22.18 19.58 -32.48
N ILE A 709 21.00 19.82 -31.92
CA ILE A 709 19.95 18.81 -31.69
C ILE A 709 19.58 18.06 -32.98
N PRO A 710 19.37 18.72 -34.14
CA PRO A 710 19.13 18.02 -35.41
C PRO A 710 20.26 17.08 -35.82
N ASP A 711 21.52 17.44 -35.54
CA ASP A 711 22.67 16.61 -35.89
C ASP A 711 22.75 15.37 -34.98
N ILE A 712 22.55 15.55 -33.66
CA ILE A 712 22.45 14.42 -32.71
C ILE A 712 21.32 13.47 -33.15
N TRP A 713 20.14 14.01 -33.45
CA TRP A 713 19.00 13.20 -33.86
C TRP A 713 19.30 12.42 -35.15
N TYR A 714 19.83 13.10 -36.18
CA TYR A 714 20.16 12.48 -37.47
C TYR A 714 21.24 11.40 -37.34
N GLU A 715 22.28 11.65 -36.53
CA GLU A 715 23.33 10.68 -36.22
C GLU A 715 22.73 9.41 -35.61
N LEU A 716 21.91 9.54 -34.56
CA LEU A 716 21.34 8.42 -33.80
C LEU A 716 20.36 7.59 -34.64
N ILE A 717 19.41 8.22 -35.33
CA ILE A 717 18.44 7.49 -36.18
C ILE A 717 19.13 6.76 -37.34
N THR A 718 20.20 7.34 -37.89
CA THR A 718 20.98 6.72 -38.97
C THR A 718 21.79 5.53 -38.45
N LYS A 719 22.44 5.70 -37.29
CA LYS A 719 23.22 4.66 -36.62
C LYS A 719 22.37 3.45 -36.28
N PHE A 720 21.20 3.67 -35.68
CA PHE A 720 20.33 2.61 -35.20
C PHE A 720 19.32 2.11 -36.25
N LYS A 721 19.15 2.84 -37.35
CA LYS A 721 18.14 2.55 -38.39
C LYS A 721 16.74 2.45 -37.82
N CYS A 722 16.38 3.39 -36.93
CA CYS A 722 15.07 3.45 -36.27
C CYS A 722 14.48 4.86 -36.34
N LEU A 723 13.17 4.96 -36.12
CA LEU A 723 12.43 6.24 -36.09
C LEU A 723 12.10 6.71 -34.67
N THR A 724 12.36 5.87 -33.67
CA THR A 724 12.03 6.15 -32.28
C THR A 724 13.19 5.71 -31.40
N LEU A 725 13.58 6.58 -30.49
CA LEU A 725 14.65 6.36 -29.53
C LEU A 725 14.09 6.32 -28.11
N CYS A 726 14.79 5.61 -27.24
CA CYS A 726 14.69 5.78 -25.81
C CYS A 726 15.95 6.50 -25.32
N VAL A 727 15.77 7.54 -24.50
CA VAL A 727 16.85 8.18 -23.74
C VAL A 727 16.70 7.85 -22.26
N LYS A 728 17.82 7.52 -21.60
CA LYS A 728 17.86 7.22 -20.16
C LYS A 728 19.22 7.54 -19.54
N PRO A 729 19.30 7.88 -18.24
CA PRO A 729 20.57 7.99 -17.54
C PRO A 729 21.38 6.69 -17.59
N ALA A 730 22.70 6.79 -17.69
CA ALA A 730 23.57 5.61 -17.70
C ALA A 730 23.70 4.95 -16.31
N ARG A 731 23.73 5.76 -15.24
CA ARG A 731 24.06 5.38 -13.85
C ARG A 731 23.09 5.94 -12.82
N ASP A 732 21.80 5.87 -13.10
CA ASP A 732 20.74 6.34 -12.19
C ASP A 732 19.59 5.33 -12.14
N GLY A 733 18.68 5.53 -11.18
CA GLY A 733 17.56 4.64 -10.88
C GLY A 733 16.70 4.23 -12.08
N CYS A 734 15.97 3.14 -11.95
CA CYS A 734 15.32 2.40 -13.04
C CYS A 734 14.33 3.15 -13.94
N SER A 735 13.85 4.32 -13.52
CA SER A 735 12.77 5.05 -14.19
C SER A 735 12.94 6.57 -14.22
N THR A 736 13.97 7.12 -13.56
CA THR A 736 14.20 8.56 -13.54
C THR A 736 14.82 9.00 -14.87
N GLY A 737 14.24 10.01 -15.51
CA GLY A 737 14.72 10.59 -16.78
C GLY A 737 14.53 9.70 -18.00
N VAL A 738 13.76 8.61 -17.92
CA VAL A 738 13.53 7.73 -19.08
C VAL A 738 12.46 8.32 -19.99
N ALA A 739 12.77 8.52 -21.27
CA ALA A 739 11.84 9.11 -22.24
C ALA A 739 11.85 8.40 -23.59
N ARG A 740 10.68 8.32 -24.23
CA ARG A 740 10.50 7.90 -25.63
C ARG A 740 10.53 9.15 -26.51
N LEU A 741 11.51 9.23 -27.40
CA LEU A 741 11.67 10.34 -28.35
C LEU A 741 11.28 9.86 -29.74
N CYS A 742 10.38 10.57 -30.41
CA CYS A 742 9.91 10.25 -31.77
C CYS A 742 10.33 11.29 -32.82
N SER A 743 10.89 12.43 -32.41
CA SER A 743 11.41 13.45 -33.32
C SER A 743 12.55 14.28 -32.70
N SER A 744 13.16 15.13 -33.53
CA SER A 744 14.15 16.13 -33.10
C SER A 744 13.56 17.11 -32.09
N GLU A 745 12.28 17.43 -32.20
CA GLU A 745 11.58 18.35 -31.28
C GLU A 745 11.40 17.71 -29.89
N ASP A 746 11.14 16.39 -29.82
CA ASP A 746 11.09 15.68 -28.53
C ASP A 746 12.45 15.72 -27.82
N LEU A 747 13.53 15.52 -28.59
CA LEU A 747 14.89 15.64 -28.07
C LEU A 747 15.16 17.07 -27.58
N GLU A 748 14.68 18.08 -28.31
CA GLU A 748 14.80 19.47 -27.89
C GLU A 748 14.12 19.73 -26.54
N VAL A 749 12.90 19.25 -26.33
CA VAL A 749 12.19 19.37 -25.04
C VAL A 749 12.99 18.70 -23.92
N TYR A 750 13.53 17.51 -24.17
CA TYR A 750 14.35 16.78 -23.19
C TYR A 750 15.65 17.53 -22.85
N VAL A 751 16.36 18.07 -23.85
CA VAL A 751 17.59 18.84 -23.66
C VAL A 751 17.32 20.15 -22.91
N HIS A 752 16.20 20.82 -23.16
CA HIS A 752 15.79 21.99 -22.37
C HIS A 752 15.59 21.63 -20.90
N ALA A 753 14.92 20.51 -20.61
CA ALA A 753 14.74 20.04 -19.23
C ALA A 753 16.07 19.76 -18.52
N LEU A 754 17.05 19.18 -19.23
CA LEU A 754 18.41 18.99 -18.70
C LEU A 754 19.13 20.32 -18.46
N ARG A 755 19.10 21.23 -19.43
CA ARG A 755 19.78 22.54 -19.37
C ARG A 755 19.26 23.40 -18.22
N ASP A 756 17.95 23.43 -18.03
CA ASP A 756 17.27 24.23 -17.00
C ASP A 756 17.19 23.50 -15.65
N ARG A 757 17.70 22.26 -15.57
CA ARG A 757 17.65 21.38 -14.39
C ARG A 757 16.24 21.26 -13.83
N LEU A 758 15.27 21.12 -14.73
CA LEU A 758 13.88 20.96 -14.34
C LEU A 758 13.75 19.68 -13.50
N PRO A 759 13.01 19.70 -12.38
CA PRO A 759 12.82 18.50 -11.57
C PRO A 759 11.95 17.46 -12.29
N ARG A 760 11.10 17.89 -13.24
CA ARG A 760 10.16 17.04 -13.96
C ARG A 760 9.86 17.61 -15.36
N ILE A 761 9.56 16.72 -16.31
CA ILE A 761 8.94 17.06 -17.60
C ILE A 761 7.43 16.82 -17.47
N PRO A 762 6.57 17.83 -17.73
CA PRO A 762 5.12 17.68 -17.67
C PRO A 762 4.60 16.61 -18.63
N ALA A 763 3.49 15.98 -18.28
CA ALA A 763 2.82 15.01 -19.16
C ALA A 763 2.48 15.62 -20.52
N ASN A 764 2.60 14.82 -21.59
CA ASN A 764 2.29 15.21 -22.98
C ASN A 764 3.07 16.43 -23.49
N SER A 765 4.30 16.62 -23.01
CA SER A 765 5.26 17.60 -23.55
C SER A 765 5.94 17.11 -24.84
N PHE A 766 5.95 15.80 -25.10
CA PHE A 766 6.45 15.18 -26.33
C PHE A 766 5.35 14.92 -27.35
N SER A 767 5.75 14.60 -28.58
CA SER A 767 4.90 14.31 -29.73
C SER A 767 3.96 13.10 -29.52
N LYS A 768 4.34 12.15 -28.68
CA LYS A 768 3.49 11.06 -28.21
C LYS A 768 3.00 11.29 -26.79
N THR A 769 1.79 10.82 -26.51
CA THR A 769 1.21 10.86 -25.16
C THR A 769 2.11 10.16 -24.16
N HIS A 770 2.40 10.84 -23.05
CA HIS A 770 3.23 10.31 -21.97
C HIS A 770 2.81 10.90 -20.63
N GLY A 771 3.03 10.14 -19.55
CA GLY A 771 2.87 10.63 -18.18
C GLY A 771 3.95 11.65 -17.79
N MET A 772 3.87 12.19 -16.58
CA MET A 772 4.93 13.05 -16.06
C MET A 772 6.24 12.27 -15.92
N ILE A 773 7.37 12.86 -16.32
CA ILE A 773 8.69 12.22 -16.22
C ILE A 773 9.47 12.93 -15.13
N GLU A 774 9.88 12.20 -14.10
CA GLU A 774 10.78 12.74 -13.07
C GLU A 774 12.20 12.79 -13.63
N MET A 775 12.85 13.95 -13.52
CA MET A 775 14.21 14.14 -14.00
C MET A 775 15.23 13.87 -12.89
N PRO A 776 16.41 13.34 -13.23
CA PRO A 776 17.43 13.01 -12.26
C PRO A 776 18.04 14.27 -11.62
N ASN A 777 18.24 14.22 -10.30
CA ASN A 777 18.82 15.30 -9.52
C ASN A 777 19.83 14.72 -8.50
N PRO A 778 21.13 15.02 -8.62
CA PRO A 778 21.76 15.90 -9.61
C PRO A 778 21.69 15.35 -11.05
N THR A 779 21.90 16.22 -12.04
CA THR A 779 21.91 15.81 -13.44
C THR A 779 23.06 14.80 -13.71
N PRO A 780 22.79 13.64 -14.34
CA PRO A 780 23.79 12.63 -14.65
C PRO A 780 24.85 13.17 -15.62
N GLU A 781 26.05 12.62 -15.56
CA GLU A 781 27.13 12.96 -16.52
C GLU A 781 26.93 12.27 -17.88
N LEU A 782 26.27 11.11 -17.91
CA LEU A 782 26.15 10.25 -19.07
C LEU A 782 24.70 9.82 -19.31
N PHE A 783 24.26 9.92 -20.56
CA PHE A 783 22.99 9.41 -21.04
C PHE A 783 23.18 8.35 -22.11
N ILE A 784 22.28 7.38 -22.13
CA ILE A 784 22.18 6.31 -23.10
C ILE A 784 21.06 6.63 -24.07
N PHE A 785 21.36 6.56 -25.36
CA PHE A 785 20.39 6.53 -26.46
C PHE A 785 20.33 5.14 -27.06
N GLU A 786 19.14 4.59 -27.21
CA GLU A 786 18.92 3.25 -27.76
C GLU A 786 17.64 3.20 -28.61
N PRO A 787 17.48 2.25 -29.54
CA PRO A 787 16.22 2.03 -30.23
C PRO A 787 15.11 1.74 -29.22
N PHE A 788 13.95 2.39 -29.37
CA PHE A 788 12.79 2.03 -28.57
C PHE A 788 12.24 0.67 -29.02
N ILE A 789 12.19 -0.30 -28.10
CA ILE A 789 11.69 -1.65 -28.37
C ILE A 789 10.16 -1.65 -28.22
N GLU A 790 9.45 -1.91 -29.31
CA GLU A 790 7.99 -2.08 -29.26
C GLU A 790 7.62 -3.48 -28.78
N THR A 791 6.97 -3.54 -27.61
CA THR A 791 6.40 -4.77 -27.05
C THR A 791 4.94 -4.92 -27.42
N ASP A 792 4.43 -6.15 -27.34
CA ASP A 792 3.00 -6.40 -27.36
C ASP A 792 2.33 -5.77 -26.14
N GLU A 793 1.20 -5.15 -26.39
CA GLU A 793 0.30 -4.69 -25.33
C GLU A 793 -0.49 -5.88 -24.79
N VAL A 794 -0.48 -6.02 -23.46
CA VAL A 794 -1.31 -6.98 -22.73
C VAL A 794 -2.32 -6.16 -21.95
N ILE A 795 -3.61 -6.44 -22.13
CA ILE A 795 -4.68 -5.70 -21.46
C ILE A 795 -5.44 -6.67 -20.56
N VAL A 796 -5.58 -6.31 -19.28
CA VAL A 796 -6.39 -7.04 -18.31
C VAL A 796 -7.70 -6.28 -18.10
N SER A 797 -8.83 -6.94 -18.40
CA SER A 797 -10.17 -6.38 -18.20
C SER A 797 -10.85 -7.10 -17.03
N SER A 798 -11.35 -6.33 -16.07
CA SER A 798 -12.12 -6.85 -14.93
C SER A 798 -13.60 -7.11 -15.25
N LYS A 799 -14.12 -6.65 -16.39
CA LYS A 799 -15.58 -6.59 -16.69
C LYS A 799 -16.07 -7.50 -17.83
N SER A 800 -15.20 -8.23 -18.53
CA SER A 800 -15.56 -9.04 -19.71
C SER A 800 -15.29 -10.54 -19.53
N SER A 801 -15.98 -11.38 -20.31
CA SER A 801 -15.74 -12.84 -20.37
C SER A 801 -14.35 -13.20 -20.94
N GLU A 802 -13.76 -12.32 -21.74
CA GLU A 802 -12.33 -12.35 -22.09
C GLU A 802 -11.58 -11.37 -21.16
N LYS A 803 -10.94 -11.90 -20.12
CA LYS A 803 -10.27 -11.10 -19.08
C LYS A 803 -8.84 -10.66 -19.43
N LEU A 804 -8.24 -11.29 -20.43
CA LEU A 804 -6.89 -11.03 -20.89
C LEU A 804 -6.92 -10.90 -22.41
N SER A 805 -6.57 -9.73 -22.93
CA SER A 805 -6.43 -9.48 -24.37
C SER A 805 -4.96 -9.33 -24.72
N TRP A 806 -4.49 -10.15 -25.66
CA TRP A 806 -3.14 -10.08 -26.21
C TRP A 806 -3.19 -10.40 -27.71
N LYS A 807 -2.74 -9.45 -28.54
CA LYS A 807 -2.77 -9.60 -30.01
C LYS A 807 -1.57 -10.38 -30.55
N GLY A 808 -0.44 -10.38 -29.83
CA GLY A 808 0.74 -11.15 -30.21
C GLY A 808 1.41 -10.74 -31.52
N SER A 809 1.34 -9.47 -31.92
CA SER A 809 1.85 -9.03 -33.22
C SER A 809 3.37 -8.86 -33.24
N ARG A 810 3.97 -8.47 -32.11
CA ARG A 810 5.41 -8.27 -31.94
C ARG A 810 6.11 -9.45 -31.29
N ARG A 811 5.38 -10.30 -30.53
CA ARG A 811 5.88 -11.46 -29.79
C ARG A 811 6.86 -11.15 -28.66
N TRP A 812 7.18 -9.89 -28.40
CA TRP A 812 8.00 -9.45 -27.28
C TRP A 812 7.12 -8.88 -26.17
N VAL A 813 7.35 -9.29 -24.94
CA VAL A 813 6.69 -8.74 -23.75
C VAL A 813 7.73 -8.35 -22.71
N GLU A 814 7.40 -7.37 -21.87
CA GLU A 814 8.25 -6.95 -20.76
C GLU A 814 8.04 -7.87 -19.55
N ILE A 815 9.14 -8.35 -18.98
CA ILE A 815 9.15 -9.19 -17.79
C ILE A 815 10.15 -8.66 -16.76
N THR A 816 9.84 -8.93 -15.51
CA THR A 816 10.75 -8.76 -14.39
C THR A 816 11.03 -10.12 -13.77
N VAL A 817 12.29 -10.41 -13.43
CA VAL A 817 12.70 -11.69 -12.84
C VAL A 817 13.66 -11.48 -11.69
N GLY A 818 13.27 -11.92 -10.49
CA GLY A 818 14.16 -12.04 -9.34
C GLY A 818 15.08 -13.25 -9.49
N VAL A 819 16.34 -13.09 -9.12
CA VAL A 819 17.28 -14.21 -8.97
C VAL A 819 17.78 -14.24 -7.54
N ILE A 820 17.91 -15.45 -6.98
CA ILE A 820 18.41 -15.67 -5.63
C ILE A 820 19.43 -16.80 -5.59
N GLY A 821 20.42 -16.70 -4.72
CA GLY A 821 21.38 -17.77 -4.49
C GLY A 821 22.81 -17.28 -4.29
N LYS A 822 23.75 -18.22 -4.26
CA LYS A 822 25.17 -17.91 -4.12
C LYS A 822 25.80 -17.65 -5.48
N HIS A 823 26.95 -16.98 -5.47
CA HIS A 823 27.81 -16.87 -6.64
C HIS A 823 27.98 -18.24 -7.34
N GLY A 824 27.72 -18.28 -8.65
CA GLY A 824 27.80 -19.50 -9.46
C GLY A 824 26.62 -20.49 -9.32
N SER A 825 25.69 -20.26 -8.40
CA SER A 825 24.52 -21.12 -8.14
C SER A 825 23.22 -20.30 -7.92
N LEU A 826 23.07 -19.18 -8.62
CA LEU A 826 21.83 -18.40 -8.62
C LEU A 826 20.75 -19.12 -9.41
N ARG A 827 19.52 -19.03 -8.92
CA ARG A 827 18.32 -19.56 -9.55
C ARG A 827 17.35 -18.41 -9.80
N SER A 828 16.71 -18.43 -10.97
CA SER A 828 15.62 -17.51 -11.26
C SER A 828 14.35 -17.95 -10.54
N LEU A 829 13.69 -16.99 -9.92
CA LEU A 829 12.29 -17.12 -9.54
C LEU A 829 11.42 -17.13 -10.80
N SER A 830 10.16 -17.48 -10.63
CA SER A 830 9.15 -17.45 -11.70
C SER A 830 9.05 -16.04 -12.28
N PRO A 831 9.27 -15.84 -13.59
CA PRO A 831 9.13 -14.53 -14.22
C PRO A 831 7.75 -13.90 -13.98
N SER A 832 7.70 -12.58 -13.96
CA SER A 832 6.44 -11.83 -13.89
C SER A 832 6.28 -11.01 -15.16
N LEU A 833 5.13 -11.12 -15.82
CA LEU A 833 4.77 -10.26 -16.94
C LEU A 833 4.12 -8.99 -16.39
N THR A 834 4.72 -7.85 -16.72
CA THR A 834 4.25 -6.53 -16.26
C THR A 834 3.26 -5.96 -17.27
N VAL A 835 2.06 -5.65 -16.82
CA VAL A 835 0.98 -5.07 -17.63
C VAL A 835 0.98 -3.55 -17.41
N LYS A 836 1.17 -2.80 -18.50
CA LYS A 836 1.16 -1.33 -18.50
C LYS A 836 -0.28 -0.83 -18.34
N GLU A 837 -0.55 0.07 -17.39
CA GLU A 837 -1.88 0.66 -17.22
C GLU A 837 -2.07 1.88 -18.13
N ASN A 838 -1.05 2.76 -18.24
CA ASN A 838 -1.09 3.94 -19.11
C ASN A 838 0.29 4.27 -19.72
N GLY A 839 0.34 4.52 -21.03
CA GLY A 839 1.55 5.02 -21.73
C GLY A 839 2.51 3.94 -22.22
N ASP A 840 3.63 4.38 -22.82
CA ASP A 840 4.60 3.51 -23.49
C ASP A 840 5.70 2.94 -22.56
N ILE A 841 5.99 3.63 -21.44
CA ILE A 841 7.08 3.36 -20.49
C ILE A 841 6.51 3.24 -19.08
N LEU A 842 6.97 2.23 -18.32
CA LEU A 842 6.57 2.05 -16.92
C LEU A 842 7.08 3.18 -16.02
N SER A 843 6.18 3.80 -15.26
CA SER A 843 6.54 4.84 -14.29
C SER A 843 7.24 4.26 -13.05
N LEU A 844 7.90 5.11 -12.26
CA LEU A 844 8.52 4.70 -10.99
C LEU A 844 7.46 4.19 -10.00
N GLU A 845 6.28 4.79 -10.01
CA GLU A 845 5.13 4.32 -9.26
C GLU A 845 4.74 2.90 -9.70
N GLU A 846 4.50 2.67 -11.00
CA GLU A 846 4.13 1.36 -11.54
C GLU A 846 5.17 0.25 -11.25
N LYS A 847 6.45 0.59 -11.15
CA LYS A 847 7.52 -0.38 -10.85
C LYS A 847 7.70 -0.67 -9.35
N PHE A 848 7.41 0.29 -8.45
CA PHE A 848 7.86 0.21 -7.05
C PHE A 848 6.80 0.53 -5.98
N GLN A 849 5.76 1.29 -6.32
CA GLN A 849 4.70 1.63 -5.38
C GLN A 849 3.61 0.55 -5.36
N GLY A 850 3.14 0.23 -4.15
CA GLY A 850 1.95 -0.61 -4.00
C GLY A 850 0.73 0.10 -4.56
N GLY A 851 -0.06 -0.61 -5.36
CA GLY A 851 -1.28 -0.07 -5.94
C GLY A 851 -1.18 0.40 -7.40
N THR A 852 -0.02 0.27 -8.05
CA THR A 852 0.18 0.65 -9.47
C THR A 852 0.82 -0.49 -10.27
N GLY A 853 0.23 -0.86 -11.41
CA GLY A 853 0.74 -1.90 -12.33
C GLY A 853 0.32 -3.35 -11.98
N ILE A 854 -0.12 -4.13 -12.97
CA ILE A 854 -0.56 -5.53 -12.78
C ILE A 854 0.59 -6.48 -13.12
N ASN A 855 0.89 -7.44 -12.23
CA ASN A 855 1.97 -8.41 -12.39
C ASN A 855 1.42 -9.84 -12.51
N LEU A 856 1.48 -10.41 -13.71
CA LEU A 856 1.03 -11.79 -13.96
C LEU A 856 2.18 -12.77 -13.71
N THR A 857 2.08 -13.51 -12.60
CA THR A 857 3.17 -14.38 -12.09
C THR A 857 2.67 -15.80 -11.82
N PRO A 858 3.23 -16.84 -12.49
CA PRO A 858 4.04 -16.75 -13.71
C PRO A 858 3.24 -16.16 -14.90
N PRO A 859 3.88 -15.86 -16.05
CA PRO A 859 3.15 -15.39 -17.22
C PRO A 859 2.12 -16.45 -17.65
N PRO A 860 0.90 -16.06 -18.06
CA PRO A 860 -0.14 -17.01 -18.43
C PRO A 860 0.30 -17.94 -19.58
N PRO A 861 -0.06 -19.23 -19.55
CA PRO A 861 0.25 -20.18 -20.63
C PRO A 861 -0.31 -19.78 -22.00
N THR A 862 -1.33 -18.92 -22.04
CA THR A 862 -1.92 -18.35 -23.25
C THR A 862 -1.01 -17.33 -23.93
N ILE A 863 -0.09 -16.70 -23.19
CA ILE A 863 0.91 -15.76 -23.71
C ILE A 863 2.24 -16.49 -23.92
N MET A 864 2.73 -17.20 -22.90
CA MET A 864 4.06 -17.80 -22.92
C MET A 864 4.00 -19.30 -22.61
N SER A 865 4.56 -20.12 -23.52
CA SER A 865 4.63 -21.57 -23.32
C SER A 865 5.56 -21.94 -22.15
N LYS A 866 5.35 -23.12 -21.57
CA LYS A 866 6.22 -23.63 -20.49
C LYS A 866 7.67 -23.78 -20.97
N GLU A 867 7.88 -24.21 -22.21
CA GLU A 867 9.21 -24.36 -22.80
C GLU A 867 9.93 -23.02 -22.98
N ALA A 868 9.21 -21.99 -23.45
CA ALA A 868 9.74 -20.64 -23.55
C ALA A 868 10.05 -20.05 -22.17
N LEU A 869 9.16 -20.26 -21.18
CA LEU A 869 9.36 -19.83 -19.81
C LEU A 869 10.63 -20.43 -19.20
N GLU A 870 10.85 -21.74 -19.37
CA GLU A 870 12.06 -22.42 -18.88
C GLU A 870 13.33 -21.97 -19.62
N ARG A 871 13.25 -21.62 -20.92
CA ARG A 871 14.37 -21.02 -21.66
C ARG A 871 14.71 -19.64 -21.13
N CYS A 872 13.70 -18.80 -20.90
CA CYS A 872 13.84 -17.49 -20.29
C CYS A 872 14.53 -17.60 -18.92
N LYS A 873 14.06 -18.50 -18.05
CA LYS A 873 14.68 -18.76 -16.74
C LYS A 873 16.17 -19.10 -16.85
N ARG A 874 16.57 -19.93 -17.81
CA ARG A 874 17.99 -20.25 -18.06
C ARG A 874 18.78 -19.06 -18.61
N GLY A 875 18.18 -18.25 -19.49
CA GLY A 875 18.81 -17.02 -19.98
C GLY A 875 19.09 -16.03 -18.85
N ILE A 876 18.12 -15.84 -17.94
CA ILE A 876 18.24 -15.01 -16.74
C ILE A 876 19.34 -15.54 -15.79
N GLU A 877 19.39 -16.85 -15.55
CA GLU A 877 20.45 -17.48 -14.74
C GLU A 877 21.84 -17.31 -15.38
N LEU A 878 21.94 -17.37 -16.71
CA LEU A 878 23.18 -17.14 -17.45
C LEU A 878 23.64 -15.67 -17.34
N ILE A 879 22.71 -14.71 -17.46
CA ILE A 879 22.98 -13.29 -17.23
C ILE A 879 23.55 -13.09 -15.83
N ALA A 880 22.86 -13.62 -14.81
CA ALA A 880 23.28 -13.49 -13.41
C ALA A 880 24.68 -14.08 -13.17
N LYS A 881 24.96 -15.26 -13.74
CA LYS A 881 26.28 -15.88 -13.66
C LYS A 881 27.36 -15.04 -14.34
N THR A 882 27.08 -14.47 -15.51
CA THR A 882 28.05 -13.72 -16.32
C THR A 882 28.43 -12.40 -15.66
N LEU A 883 27.47 -11.73 -15.03
CA LEU A 883 27.71 -10.48 -14.29
C LEU A 883 28.27 -10.72 -12.88
N GLY A 884 28.40 -11.98 -12.46
CA GLY A 884 28.91 -12.33 -11.14
C GLY A 884 27.96 -11.94 -10.00
N LEU A 885 26.65 -11.90 -10.25
CA LEU A 885 25.64 -11.57 -9.24
C LEU A 885 25.69 -12.60 -8.09
N GLU A 886 25.25 -12.18 -6.91
CA GLU A 886 25.08 -13.07 -5.76
C GLU A 886 24.08 -12.51 -4.73
N GLY A 887 23.61 -13.36 -3.84
CA GLY A 887 22.58 -13.04 -2.86
C GLY A 887 21.23 -12.96 -3.53
N PHE A 888 20.90 -11.78 -4.04
CA PHE A 888 19.69 -11.50 -4.79
C PHE A 888 19.89 -10.32 -5.76
N SER A 889 19.09 -10.30 -6.81
CA SER A 889 19.00 -9.17 -7.74
C SER A 889 17.69 -9.25 -8.53
N ARG A 890 17.31 -8.14 -9.17
CA ARG A 890 16.18 -8.07 -10.10
C ARG A 890 16.70 -7.79 -11.50
N ILE A 891 16.26 -8.59 -12.47
CA ILE A 891 16.61 -8.41 -13.88
C ILE A 891 15.32 -8.04 -14.61
N ASP A 892 15.32 -6.88 -15.23
CA ASP A 892 14.23 -6.39 -16.09
C ASP A 892 14.63 -6.65 -17.54
N ALA A 893 13.75 -7.28 -18.31
CA ALA A 893 14.07 -7.74 -19.66
C ALA A 893 12.82 -7.77 -20.56
N PHE A 894 13.03 -7.67 -21.87
CA PHE A 894 12.05 -8.13 -22.83
C PHE A 894 12.26 -9.62 -23.10
N VAL A 895 11.17 -10.37 -23.27
CA VAL A 895 11.23 -11.79 -23.62
C VAL A 895 10.40 -12.08 -24.86
N HIS A 896 10.95 -12.88 -25.76
CA HIS A 896 10.20 -13.39 -26.90
C HIS A 896 9.35 -14.58 -26.45
N VAL A 897 8.02 -14.47 -26.56
CA VAL A 897 7.08 -15.41 -25.91
C VAL A 897 7.11 -16.84 -26.48
N GLU A 898 7.58 -17.02 -27.71
CA GLU A 898 7.70 -18.35 -28.35
C GLU A 898 9.07 -19.01 -28.14
N THR A 899 10.17 -18.27 -28.33
CA THR A 899 11.54 -18.81 -28.22
C THR A 899 12.04 -18.81 -26.79
N GLY A 900 11.58 -17.87 -25.95
CA GLY A 900 12.13 -17.63 -24.61
C GLY A 900 13.42 -16.82 -24.62
N ASP A 901 13.82 -16.25 -25.76
CA ASP A 901 15.00 -15.39 -25.86
C ASP A 901 14.79 -14.12 -25.04
N VAL A 902 15.85 -13.68 -24.36
CA VAL A 902 15.82 -12.59 -23.40
C VAL A 902 16.63 -11.42 -23.95
N MET A 903 16.08 -10.22 -23.89
CA MET A 903 16.77 -8.97 -24.21
C MET A 903 16.83 -8.11 -22.94
N VAL A 904 18.03 -7.92 -22.39
CA VAL A 904 18.22 -7.27 -21.08
C VAL A 904 17.98 -5.77 -21.17
N ILE A 905 17.17 -5.24 -20.26
CA ILE A 905 16.90 -3.80 -20.09
C ILE A 905 17.82 -3.24 -19.02
N GLU A 906 17.79 -3.83 -17.82
CA GLU A 906 18.60 -3.44 -16.67
C GLU A 906 18.73 -4.56 -15.63
N VAL A 907 19.75 -4.44 -14.78
CA VAL A 907 20.02 -5.37 -13.68
C VAL A 907 20.22 -4.56 -12.40
N ASN A 908 19.40 -4.84 -11.40
CA ASN A 908 19.40 -4.14 -10.11
C ASN A 908 19.98 -5.05 -9.04
N THR A 909 21.07 -4.61 -8.40
CA THR A 909 21.78 -5.43 -7.39
C THR A 909 21.25 -5.23 -5.98
N VAL A 910 20.51 -4.15 -5.73
CA VAL A 910 19.73 -3.93 -4.50
C VAL A 910 18.31 -3.51 -4.90
N PRO A 911 17.49 -4.41 -5.47
CA PRO A 911 16.15 -4.05 -5.93
C PRO A 911 15.23 -3.62 -4.78
N GLY A 912 14.25 -2.77 -5.09
CA GLY A 912 13.19 -2.36 -4.18
C GLY A 912 12.44 -3.54 -3.55
N MET A 913 12.35 -3.54 -2.22
CA MET A 913 11.74 -4.59 -1.39
C MET A 913 10.51 -4.08 -0.63
N THR A 914 9.68 -3.27 -1.28
CA THR A 914 8.41 -2.79 -0.72
C THR A 914 7.45 -3.96 -0.45
N PRO A 915 6.42 -3.79 0.42
CA PRO A 915 5.48 -4.87 0.74
C PRO A 915 4.75 -5.50 -0.46
N SER A 916 4.70 -4.81 -1.61
CA SER A 916 4.06 -5.26 -2.84
C SER A 916 5.05 -5.57 -3.97
N THR A 917 6.36 -5.61 -3.67
CA THR A 917 7.40 -5.88 -4.67
C THR A 917 7.11 -7.17 -5.43
N VAL A 918 7.37 -7.13 -6.74
CA VAL A 918 7.18 -8.29 -7.61
C VAL A 918 7.98 -9.51 -7.14
N LEU A 919 9.13 -9.31 -6.49
CA LEU A 919 9.93 -10.42 -5.94
C LEU A 919 9.19 -11.24 -4.88
N ILE A 920 8.33 -10.61 -4.06
CA ILE A 920 7.49 -11.32 -3.08
C ILE A 920 6.45 -12.16 -3.81
N GLN A 921 5.83 -11.63 -4.88
CA GLN A 921 4.87 -12.39 -5.68
C GLN A 921 5.52 -13.60 -6.35
N GLN A 922 6.72 -13.43 -6.88
CA GLN A 922 7.50 -14.51 -7.47
C GLN A 922 7.88 -15.58 -6.44
N ALA A 923 8.33 -15.17 -5.26
CA ALA A 923 8.63 -16.07 -4.15
C ALA A 923 7.39 -16.86 -3.69
N LEU A 924 6.21 -16.23 -3.66
CA LEU A 924 4.93 -16.89 -3.36
C LEU A 924 4.42 -17.81 -4.47
N ALA A 925 4.85 -17.60 -5.73
CA ALA A 925 4.50 -18.45 -6.86
C ALA A 925 5.37 -19.73 -6.95
N GLU A 926 6.52 -19.76 -6.26
CA GLU A 926 7.39 -20.95 -6.19
C GLU A 926 6.71 -22.13 -5.45
N GLN A 927 7.27 -23.32 -5.62
CA GLN A 927 6.78 -24.55 -4.99
C GLN A 927 7.89 -25.24 -4.18
N PRO A 928 7.79 -25.30 -2.83
CA PRO A 928 6.74 -24.68 -2.00
C PRO A 928 6.83 -23.14 -1.99
N PRO A 929 5.72 -22.43 -1.70
CA PRO A 929 5.70 -20.97 -1.67
C PRO A 929 6.58 -20.42 -0.54
N MET A 930 7.31 -19.35 -0.82
CA MET A 930 8.18 -18.67 0.14
C MET A 930 7.55 -17.35 0.58
N TYR A 931 6.94 -17.36 1.76
CA TYR A 931 6.33 -16.17 2.36
C TYR A 931 7.38 -15.12 2.77
N PRO A 932 7.00 -13.83 2.88
CA PRO A 932 7.96 -12.74 3.05
C PRO A 932 8.96 -12.93 4.20
N PRO A 933 8.58 -13.38 5.42
CA PRO A 933 9.56 -13.61 6.49
C PRO A 933 10.63 -14.63 6.10
N GLN A 934 10.23 -15.76 5.49
CA GLN A 934 11.16 -16.79 5.02
C GLN A 934 12.00 -16.30 3.84
N PHE A 935 11.42 -15.48 2.96
CA PHE A 935 12.14 -14.87 1.84
C PHE A 935 13.29 -13.99 2.33
N PHE A 936 12.99 -12.99 3.18
CA PHE A 936 14.03 -12.12 3.74
C PHE A 936 15.05 -12.89 4.60
N ARG A 937 14.60 -13.91 5.36
CA ARG A 937 15.52 -14.76 6.11
C ARG A 937 16.47 -15.54 5.20
N THR A 938 15.99 -16.01 4.06
CA THR A 938 16.83 -16.70 3.06
C THR A 938 17.91 -15.76 2.52
N LEU A 939 17.55 -14.53 2.19
CA LEU A 939 18.51 -13.51 1.71
C LEU A 939 19.58 -13.19 2.77
N LEU A 940 19.17 -13.05 4.03
CA LEU A 940 20.10 -12.84 5.15
C LEU A 940 21.04 -14.04 5.35
N ASN A 941 20.52 -15.26 5.28
CA ASN A 941 21.32 -16.48 5.42
C ASN A 941 22.36 -16.61 4.29
N LEU A 942 22.04 -16.14 3.08
CA LEU A 942 23.01 -16.11 1.97
C LEU A 942 24.16 -15.15 2.25
N ALA A 943 23.89 -13.97 2.83
CA ALA A 943 24.91 -13.00 3.22
C ALA A 943 25.87 -13.55 4.28
N ALA A 944 25.33 -14.20 5.31
CA ALA A 944 26.14 -14.79 6.39
C ALA A 944 27.11 -15.88 5.87
N GLN A 945 26.86 -16.44 4.69
CA GLN A 945 27.68 -17.49 4.08
C GLN A 945 28.82 -16.94 3.20
N ARG A 946 28.92 -15.62 2.98
CA ARG A 946 30.04 -14.99 2.26
C ARG A 946 31.35 -15.01 3.04
N VAL A 947 31.31 -14.98 4.37
CA VAL A 947 32.49 -14.74 5.22
C VAL A 947 33.19 -16.06 5.61
N LYS A 948 33.47 -16.93 4.62
CA LYS A 948 34.33 -18.11 4.85
C LYS A 948 35.37 -18.30 3.78
#